data_AF-D4LCH8-F1
#
_entry.id   AF-D4LCH8-F1
#
_cell.length_a   1.000
_cell.length_b   1.000
_cell.length_c   1.000
_cell.angle_alpha   90.00
_cell.angle_beta   90.00
_cell.angle_gamma   90.00
#
_symmetry.space_group_name_H-M   'P 1'
#
loop_
_entity.id
_entity.type
_entity.pdbx_description
1 polymer ?
#
loop_
_entity_poly.entity_id
_entity_poly.type
_entity_poly.pdbx_seq_one_letter_code
_entity_poly.pdbx_strand_id
1 'polypeptide(L)'
;MVLTKKTVNRIWGLLTAALMSVTGLAMAAATAQPAQVVAADGPVGYGAGTTGGAGGTSVTVATGDQFLAALDSKADNVPLTIYVDGTITLDNTAQDELLMKDLSDISVIGVADRGECNGIGIRMVRCENIIIQNMEIHHVLKGAGEGDSISIESSGYVWVDHCELYNVYDGDESKKDVYDGLLDCKKNSHHLTYSYNYLHDSWKTMLCGFSDSDNYDRTFTMHHNIFENCNSRLPLFRFGHAHIYNNYYHDIYTSGINTRMGAEVFVENNIFDNVKEPVCSLDSKAIGYWNLSGNQFIGCTAANTSTETSQSWSENMANTSTYKPDYAYTAEGTDTLLDTLKKSCGVGKLDSTAPVTPGTTAPTPTTTTAPAVTTVLGITTVPTTTPSVEPVAGAIYCAPNGSDSASGTMDNPMTVQKAIDSVQPGGIIYCLGSVYNLSSTVKVAESNSGTEHAYKTISAVPGASVTFDFSAMALDNANRGVSLEGSYWHWCGIRIQGAGDNGMILAGSHNVVELCQFTNNRDTGLQISRVNTSYSDISQWPSYNTILNCTASNNCDEATMENADGFAAKLTCGVGNVFDGCMSYNNSDDGWDLFAKSATGSIGAVTLRNCIAFRNGWTEDGRGGGDCDGNGFKLGGSGVGTAHVLENCIAFENLHHGFTDNNNPLFGSLTNCTSFANSKGGGKANFQMDRCTAGTFTNLLSYVSYGNCASDKFVGKIGNSVYYNSSKYYQVGSMADISKNKVGDAVTGPQDSDFISVTAPAEGTDFHTVWRNPDGSITTHGFLMLTENSGFQGMGAVFSTQEQPPVVTTTVPAPVTTTTTTTTTEPQPEPVYGDVNCNGEVEIGDVVLLARYIAQDAGAPITPQGVQNADCDKNQVVDSSDITIICRYLAHLTDTL
;
A
#
# COMPACT_ATOMS: atom_id res chain seq x y z
N MET A 1 -18.16 68.17 41.71
CA MET A 1 -18.63 68.53 40.36
C MET A 1 -19.26 67.24 39.80
N VAL A 2 -20.58 67.02 39.83
CA VAL A 2 -21.64 67.66 39.02
C VAL A 2 -21.50 67.20 37.56
N LEU A 3 -22.30 66.32 36.94
CA LEU A 3 -23.51 65.52 37.31
C LEU A 3 -23.31 64.04 36.82
N THR A 4 -24.25 63.07 36.70
CA THR A 4 -25.72 63.05 36.80
C THR A 4 -26.29 61.70 37.34
N LYS A 5 -27.37 61.82 38.10
CA LYS A 5 -28.38 60.83 38.56
C LYS A 5 -29.15 60.13 37.42
N LYS A 6 -29.58 58.87 37.60
CA LYS A 6 -30.97 58.54 38.00
C LYS A 6 -31.25 57.05 38.27
N THR A 7 -31.90 56.77 39.39
CA THR A 7 -32.52 55.49 39.76
C THR A 7 -34.04 55.55 39.52
N VAL A 8 -34.66 54.44 39.14
CA VAL A 8 -36.05 54.05 39.53
C VAL A 8 -36.02 52.55 39.89
N ASN A 9 -36.98 52.07 40.70
CA ASN A 9 -36.75 50.92 41.58
C ASN A 9 -38.04 50.10 41.86
N ARG A 10 -37.91 48.79 42.15
CA ARG A 10 -38.87 47.84 42.78
C ARG A 10 -40.16 47.40 42.05
N ILE A 11 -40.45 46.09 42.15
CA ILE A 11 -41.56 45.44 42.93
C ILE A 11 -41.37 43.91 42.75
N TRP A 12 -40.95 43.14 43.76
CA TRP A 12 -41.70 42.55 44.91
C TRP A 12 -42.68 41.41 44.54
N GLY A 13 -42.36 40.18 45.00
CA GLY A 13 -43.16 38.95 44.91
C GLY A 13 -42.50 37.82 45.72
N LEU A 14 -43.26 36.82 46.18
CA LEU A 14 -42.81 35.78 47.14
C LEU A 14 -43.12 34.34 46.67
N LEU A 15 -42.33 33.40 47.23
CA LEU A 15 -42.55 31.95 47.36
C LEU A 15 -42.35 31.00 46.14
N THR A 16 -41.55 29.95 46.39
CA THR A 16 -41.61 28.55 45.86
C THR A 16 -41.43 28.30 44.34
N ALA A 17 -40.71 27.27 43.88
CA ALA A 17 -39.92 26.23 44.56
C ALA A 17 -38.91 25.52 43.60
N ALA A 18 -38.11 24.62 44.17
CA ALA A 18 -37.43 23.47 43.55
C ALA A 18 -36.11 23.67 42.74
N LEU A 19 -35.08 22.93 43.20
CA LEU A 19 -33.93 22.35 42.50
C LEU A 19 -33.21 23.16 41.40
N MET A 20 -31.96 23.56 41.67
CA MET A 20 -30.79 22.68 41.44
C MET A 20 -29.67 23.04 42.44
N SER A 21 -28.92 22.04 42.89
CA SER A 21 -27.88 22.20 43.92
C SER A 21 -26.47 22.01 43.35
N VAL A 22 -25.65 23.05 43.40
CA VAL A 22 -24.23 22.99 43.03
C VAL A 22 -23.37 23.26 44.27
N THR A 23 -22.65 22.24 44.75
CA THR A 23 -21.49 22.41 45.66
C THR A 23 -20.62 21.16 45.65
N GLY A 24 -19.45 21.27 45.03
CA GLY A 24 -18.15 20.73 45.48
C GLY A 24 -17.97 19.23 45.77
N LEU A 25 -16.97 18.64 45.11
CA LEU A 25 -16.10 17.63 45.73
C LEU A 25 -14.62 17.93 45.40
N ALA A 26 -13.71 17.25 46.09
CA ALA A 26 -12.31 17.66 46.25
C ALA A 26 -11.47 17.74 44.95
N MET A 27 -10.50 18.65 44.94
CA MET A 27 -9.31 18.49 44.10
C MET A 27 -8.42 17.39 44.68
N ALA A 28 -8.04 16.42 43.83
CA ALA A 28 -6.86 15.60 44.01
C ALA A 28 -5.94 15.87 42.82
N ALA A 29 -4.65 16.08 43.06
CA ALA A 29 -3.70 16.37 41.98
C ALA A 29 -3.36 15.08 41.23
N ALA A 30 -3.84 14.96 39.99
CA ALA A 30 -3.33 13.96 39.07
C ALA A 30 -1.94 14.39 38.58
N THR A 31 -0.95 13.52 38.74
CA THR A 31 0.35 13.65 38.06
C THR A 31 0.14 13.44 36.56
N ALA A 32 0.68 14.35 35.74
CA ALA A 32 0.54 14.23 34.29
C ALA A 32 1.23 12.97 33.75
N GLN A 33 0.57 12.25 32.84
CA GLN A 33 1.26 11.40 31.88
C GLN A 33 2.01 12.30 30.86
N PRO A 34 3.13 11.84 30.29
CA PRO A 34 3.69 12.48 29.09
C PRO A 34 2.71 12.37 27.92
N ALA A 35 2.78 13.33 26.99
CA ALA A 35 1.86 13.44 25.86
C ALA A 35 2.15 12.39 24.76
N GLN A 36 1.14 12.11 23.94
CA GLN A 36 1.34 11.58 22.58
C GLN A 36 1.34 12.75 21.59
N VAL A 37 2.14 12.64 20.53
CA VAL A 37 2.36 13.71 19.55
C VAL A 37 2.08 13.21 18.14
N VAL A 38 0.93 13.60 17.61
CA VAL A 38 0.61 13.80 16.19
C VAL A 38 -0.34 15.01 16.16
N ALA A 39 -0.40 15.78 15.08
CA ALA A 39 -1.44 16.81 14.94
C ALA A 39 -2.83 16.15 15.08
N ALA A 40 -3.65 16.66 16.02
CA ALA A 40 -4.65 15.85 16.74
C ALA A 40 -5.80 15.26 15.87
N ASP A 41 -6.02 15.79 14.68
CA ASP A 41 -7.11 15.40 13.76
C ASP A 41 -6.61 14.65 12.49
N GLY A 42 -5.30 14.48 12.31
CA GLY A 42 -4.70 13.78 11.16
C GLY A 42 -4.77 14.53 9.82
N PRO A 43 -4.42 13.84 8.70
CA PRO A 43 -4.45 14.43 7.36
C PRO A 43 -5.89 14.66 6.87
N VAL A 44 -6.17 15.86 6.38
CA VAL A 44 -7.43 16.18 5.68
C VAL A 44 -7.18 16.14 4.17
N GLY A 45 -8.00 15.37 3.45
CA GLY A 45 -7.94 15.31 1.99
C GLY A 45 -7.87 13.91 1.42
N TYR A 46 -7.28 13.78 0.24
CA TYR A 46 -7.04 12.49 -0.40
C TYR A 46 -6.00 11.64 0.35
N GLY A 47 -5.10 12.24 1.14
CA GLY A 47 -4.24 11.52 2.08
C GLY A 47 -4.90 11.15 3.41
N ALA A 48 -6.22 11.39 3.59
CA ALA A 48 -6.93 11.01 4.81
C ALA A 48 -6.84 9.49 5.06
N GLY A 49 -6.53 9.12 6.30
CA GLY A 49 -6.23 7.73 6.69
C GLY A 49 -4.73 7.39 6.73
N THR A 50 -3.84 8.27 6.26
CA THR A 50 -2.39 8.11 6.46
C THR A 50 -2.04 8.24 7.95
N THR A 51 -1.37 7.23 8.51
CA THR A 51 -0.94 7.12 9.91
C THR A 51 0.58 7.03 10.09
N GLY A 52 1.32 6.71 9.03
CA GLY A 52 2.78 6.61 9.05
C GLY A 52 3.29 5.57 10.06
N GLY A 53 4.34 5.93 10.79
CA GLY A 53 4.98 5.11 11.82
C GLY A 53 4.22 5.01 13.15
N ALA A 54 2.96 5.43 13.21
CA ALA A 54 2.20 5.47 14.45
C ALA A 54 1.93 4.07 15.02
N GLY A 55 2.06 3.93 16.34
CA GLY A 55 1.80 2.67 17.06
C GLY A 55 2.92 1.62 17.00
N GLY A 56 3.97 1.85 16.21
CA GLY A 56 5.12 0.95 16.10
C GLY A 56 6.35 1.40 16.90
N THR A 57 7.54 1.08 16.39
CA THR A 57 8.82 1.45 17.01
C THR A 57 9.19 2.90 16.74
N SER A 58 10.14 3.44 17.52
CA SER A 58 10.73 4.75 17.21
C SER A 58 12.23 4.76 17.51
N VAL A 59 12.94 5.62 16.79
CA VAL A 59 14.39 5.80 16.86
C VAL A 59 14.71 7.28 16.69
N THR A 60 15.76 7.78 17.33
CA THR A 60 16.25 9.15 17.13
C THR A 60 17.58 9.13 16.38
N VAL A 61 17.68 9.91 15.31
CA VAL A 61 18.83 9.98 14.40
C VAL A 61 19.31 11.42 14.24
N ALA A 62 20.61 11.59 14.01
CA ALA A 62 21.26 12.89 13.78
C ALA A 62 22.20 12.88 12.56
N THR A 63 22.27 11.76 11.83
CA THR A 63 23.02 11.61 10.57
C THR A 63 22.25 10.76 9.57
N GLY A 64 22.54 10.90 8.28
CA GLY A 64 21.89 10.08 7.25
C GLY A 64 22.30 8.62 7.30
N ASP A 65 23.52 8.30 7.73
CA ASP A 65 23.92 6.91 8.04
C ASP A 65 23.01 6.27 9.11
N GLN A 66 22.61 7.02 10.13
CA GLN A 66 21.67 6.55 11.15
C GLN A 66 20.24 6.45 10.61
N PHE A 67 19.83 7.36 9.74
CA PHE A 67 18.53 7.33 9.06
C PHE A 67 18.42 6.10 8.13
N LEU A 68 19.42 5.86 7.29
CA LEU A 68 19.47 4.70 6.40
C LEU A 68 19.56 3.40 7.20
N ALA A 69 20.39 3.35 8.25
CA ALA A 69 20.43 2.20 9.15
C ALA A 69 19.08 1.97 9.88
N ALA A 70 18.28 3.01 10.15
CA ALA A 70 16.93 2.88 10.69
C ALA A 70 15.93 2.31 9.66
N LEU A 71 16.09 2.62 8.37
CA LEU A 71 15.33 1.98 7.30
C LEU A 71 15.76 0.51 7.10
N ASP A 72 17.06 0.25 7.00
CA ASP A 72 17.63 -1.10 6.81
C ASP A 72 17.36 -2.04 8.00
N SER A 73 17.09 -1.48 9.20
CA SER A 73 16.71 -2.22 10.41
C SER A 73 15.20 -2.13 10.73
N LYS A 74 14.38 -1.54 9.85
CA LYS A 74 12.92 -1.56 9.99
C LYS A 74 12.41 -3.00 9.81
N ALA A 75 11.75 -3.52 10.84
CA ALA A 75 11.11 -4.83 10.76
C ALA A 75 9.86 -4.79 9.84
N ASP A 76 9.68 -5.85 9.05
CA ASP A 76 8.52 -6.04 8.18
C ASP A 76 7.21 -5.93 8.97
N ASN A 77 6.27 -5.14 8.44
CA ASN A 77 4.94 -4.87 9.04
C ASN A 77 4.96 -4.21 10.44
N VAL A 78 6.11 -3.71 10.90
CA VAL A 78 6.21 -2.87 12.11
C VAL A 78 6.30 -1.41 11.69
N PRO A 79 5.37 -0.52 12.10
CA PRO A 79 5.48 0.91 11.82
C PRO A 79 6.74 1.50 12.46
N LEU A 80 7.36 2.50 11.82
CA LEU A 80 8.60 3.12 12.32
C LEU A 80 8.50 4.64 12.34
N THR A 81 8.66 5.24 13.52
CA THR A 81 8.83 6.69 13.68
C THR A 81 10.31 7.05 13.82
N ILE A 82 10.91 7.60 12.78
CA ILE A 82 12.26 8.17 12.77
C ILE A 82 12.18 9.63 13.22
N TYR A 83 12.63 9.92 14.44
CA TYR A 83 12.81 11.27 14.94
C TYR A 83 14.17 11.82 14.50
N VAL A 84 14.19 12.95 13.78
CA VAL A 84 15.44 13.60 13.36
C VAL A 84 15.80 14.74 14.32
N ASP A 85 16.89 14.59 15.06
CA ASP A 85 17.39 15.56 16.06
C ASP A 85 18.84 15.96 15.73
N GLY A 86 19.01 16.64 14.60
CA GLY A 86 20.30 17.07 14.07
C GLY A 86 20.30 17.24 12.55
N THR A 87 21.39 17.79 12.03
CA THR A 87 21.58 18.07 10.60
C THR A 87 22.11 16.87 9.84
N ILE A 88 21.27 16.26 9.00
CA ILE A 88 21.66 15.23 8.02
C ILE A 88 22.29 15.91 6.79
N THR A 89 23.43 15.38 6.31
CA THR A 89 24.19 15.93 5.18
C THR A 89 24.83 14.82 4.34
N LEU A 90 25.25 15.13 3.11
CA LEU A 90 26.08 14.24 2.30
C LEU A 90 27.39 13.81 3.01
N ASP A 91 27.97 14.68 3.85
CA ASP A 91 29.17 14.36 4.64
C ASP A 91 28.91 13.35 5.77
N ASN A 92 27.64 13.09 6.13
CA ASN A 92 27.23 12.13 7.16
C ASN A 92 26.25 11.04 6.66
N THR A 93 26.24 10.81 5.34
CA THR A 93 25.40 9.81 4.65
C THR A 93 26.23 9.05 3.60
N ALA A 94 26.22 7.72 3.65
CA ALA A 94 26.91 6.85 2.68
C ALA A 94 26.25 6.77 1.29
N GLN A 95 25.16 7.51 1.07
CA GLN A 95 24.39 7.60 -0.18
C GLN A 95 24.09 9.06 -0.51
N ASP A 96 23.92 9.38 -1.80
CA ASP A 96 23.65 10.75 -2.27
C ASP A 96 22.20 11.22 -2.01
N GLU A 97 21.32 10.32 -1.53
CA GLU A 97 19.92 10.60 -1.12
C GLU A 97 19.48 9.70 0.04
N LEU A 98 18.50 10.15 0.82
CA LEU A 98 17.81 9.33 1.82
C LEU A 98 16.71 8.50 1.13
N LEU A 99 17.12 7.37 0.54
CA LEU A 99 16.25 6.51 -0.25
C LEU A 99 15.36 5.61 0.62
N MET A 100 14.07 5.95 0.70
CA MET A 100 12.98 5.09 1.13
C MET A 100 12.42 4.36 -0.10
N LYS A 101 12.46 3.03 -0.12
CA LYS A 101 12.06 2.26 -1.31
C LYS A 101 11.51 0.89 -0.94
N ASP A 102 10.34 0.54 -1.49
CA ASP A 102 9.62 -0.70 -1.16
C ASP A 102 9.34 -0.81 0.35
N LEU A 103 9.00 0.32 0.98
CA LEU A 103 8.81 0.48 2.44
C LEU A 103 7.49 1.17 2.76
N SER A 104 6.80 0.70 3.80
CA SER A 104 5.52 1.25 4.26
C SER A 104 5.49 1.52 5.77
N ASP A 105 4.52 2.31 6.23
CA ASP A 105 4.26 2.62 7.64
C ASP A 105 5.44 3.34 8.32
N ILE A 106 5.83 4.51 7.77
CA ILE A 106 6.95 5.31 8.28
C ILE A 106 6.52 6.74 8.57
N SER A 107 6.92 7.26 9.73
CA SER A 107 6.91 8.68 10.03
C SER A 107 8.34 9.19 10.16
N VAL A 108 8.72 10.18 9.37
CA VAL A 108 9.94 10.98 9.60
C VAL A 108 9.49 12.28 10.27
N ILE A 109 9.92 12.51 11.51
CA ILE A 109 9.47 13.65 12.30
C ILE A 109 10.68 14.44 12.80
N GLY A 110 10.83 15.69 12.38
CA GLY A 110 11.87 16.57 12.90
C GLY A 110 11.59 16.97 14.34
N VAL A 111 12.62 16.95 15.21
CA VAL A 111 12.46 17.21 16.65
C VAL A 111 12.52 18.71 16.95
N ALA A 112 11.40 19.27 17.41
CA ALA A 112 11.16 20.70 17.63
C ALA A 112 11.56 21.57 16.42
N ASP A 113 12.76 22.14 16.45
CA ASP A 113 13.35 23.06 15.48
C ASP A 113 14.71 22.56 14.95
N ARG A 114 14.96 21.24 14.98
CA ARG A 114 16.29 20.64 14.72
C ARG A 114 16.31 19.44 13.74
N GLY A 115 15.17 19.10 13.13
CA GLY A 115 15.13 18.09 12.08
C GLY A 115 15.52 18.68 10.74
N GLU A 116 16.81 18.70 10.41
CA GLU A 116 17.35 19.37 9.22
C GLU A 116 17.99 18.36 8.25
N CYS A 117 17.69 18.46 6.96
CA CYS A 117 18.41 17.80 5.87
C CYS A 117 19.00 18.87 4.94
N ASN A 118 20.33 18.96 4.91
CA ASN A 118 21.07 20.07 4.33
C ASN A 118 21.94 19.57 3.16
N GLY A 119 21.55 19.93 1.93
CA GLY A 119 22.19 19.47 0.70
C GLY A 119 21.81 18.05 0.26
N ILE A 120 20.93 17.35 0.98
CA ILE A 120 20.48 15.97 0.72
C ILE A 120 18.96 15.86 0.86
N GLY A 121 18.30 15.15 -0.06
CA GLY A 121 16.84 14.99 -0.12
C GLY A 121 16.33 13.63 0.36
N ILE A 122 15.02 13.54 0.61
CA ILE A 122 14.30 12.30 0.90
C ILE A 122 13.60 11.81 -0.36
N ARG A 123 13.83 10.56 -0.75
CA ARG A 123 13.18 9.96 -1.93
C ARG A 123 12.38 8.73 -1.56
N MET A 124 11.10 8.72 -1.93
CA MET A 124 10.18 7.60 -1.79
C MET A 124 9.98 6.92 -3.15
N VAL A 125 10.17 5.60 -3.24
CA VAL A 125 9.93 4.82 -4.46
C VAL A 125 9.12 3.56 -4.14
N ARG A 126 7.84 3.52 -4.53
CA ARG A 126 6.86 2.48 -4.10
C ARG A 126 6.81 2.36 -2.58
N CYS A 127 6.43 3.46 -1.94
CA CYS A 127 6.14 3.50 -0.51
C CYS A 127 4.65 3.73 -0.29
N GLU A 128 4.10 3.21 0.80
CA GLU A 128 2.69 3.39 1.18
C GLU A 128 2.59 3.80 2.64
N ASN A 129 1.59 4.61 2.99
CA ASN A 129 1.37 5.09 4.36
C ASN A 129 2.61 5.78 4.98
N ILE A 130 2.99 6.94 4.44
CA ILE A 130 4.19 7.68 4.83
C ILE A 130 3.84 9.08 5.36
N ILE A 131 4.41 9.47 6.49
CA ILE A 131 4.37 10.83 7.02
C ILE A 131 5.79 11.42 6.96
N ILE A 132 5.94 12.60 6.37
CA ILE A 132 7.11 13.48 6.58
C ILE A 132 6.60 14.73 7.28
N GLN A 133 7.03 14.98 8.51
CA GLN A 133 6.46 16.03 9.34
C GLN A 133 7.52 16.87 10.06
N ASN A 134 7.33 18.19 10.11
CA ASN A 134 8.17 19.12 10.89
C ASN A 134 9.68 19.04 10.53
N MET A 135 10.00 18.79 9.25
CA MET A 135 11.37 18.71 8.72
C MET A 135 11.74 19.99 7.95
N GLU A 136 12.97 20.48 8.13
CA GLU A 136 13.60 21.47 7.27
C GLU A 136 14.47 20.74 6.23
N ILE A 137 14.24 20.91 4.92
CA ILE A 137 14.99 20.21 3.86
C ILE A 137 15.36 21.16 2.73
N HIS A 138 16.65 21.52 2.65
CA HIS A 138 17.10 22.64 1.83
C HIS A 138 18.39 22.41 1.03
N HIS A 139 18.57 23.24 0.01
CA HIS A 139 19.77 23.31 -0.84
C HIS A 139 20.18 21.99 -1.53
N VAL A 140 19.24 21.05 -1.73
CA VAL A 140 19.50 19.75 -2.37
C VAL A 140 19.86 19.94 -3.85
N LEU A 141 21.15 19.75 -4.17
CA LEU A 141 21.68 19.96 -5.52
C LEU A 141 21.09 18.96 -6.51
N LYS A 142 20.88 19.39 -7.77
CA LYS A 142 20.39 18.54 -8.87
C LYS A 142 21.26 17.30 -9.18
N GLY A 143 22.47 17.24 -8.62
CA GLY A 143 23.39 16.11 -8.74
C GLY A 143 23.50 15.22 -7.49
N ALA A 144 22.70 15.46 -6.44
CA ALA A 144 22.65 14.65 -5.22
C ALA A 144 21.37 13.80 -5.24
N GLY A 145 21.52 12.49 -5.51
CA GLY A 145 20.38 11.60 -5.77
C GLY A 145 19.57 12.07 -6.98
N GLU A 146 18.24 12.14 -6.83
CA GLU A 146 17.33 12.76 -7.81
C GLU A 146 17.34 14.32 -7.75
N GLY A 147 17.84 14.93 -6.67
CA GLY A 147 17.99 16.38 -6.57
C GLY A 147 16.74 17.18 -6.21
N ASP A 148 15.68 16.52 -5.75
CA ASP A 148 14.50 17.14 -5.13
C ASP A 148 14.67 17.14 -3.58
N SER A 149 14.14 18.13 -2.85
CA SER A 149 14.10 18.04 -1.37
C SER A 149 13.26 16.84 -0.89
N ILE A 150 12.09 16.62 -1.49
CA ILE A 150 11.26 15.42 -1.31
C ILE A 150 10.79 14.95 -2.70
N SER A 151 11.03 13.67 -3.02
CA SER A 151 10.65 13.05 -4.30
C SER A 151 9.76 11.82 -4.09
N ILE A 152 8.59 11.77 -4.73
CA ILE A 152 7.55 10.75 -4.49
C ILE A 152 7.20 9.99 -5.78
N GLU A 153 7.74 8.79 -5.96
CA GLU A 153 7.71 8.02 -7.21
C GLU A 153 6.92 6.70 -7.10
N SER A 154 5.72 6.66 -7.70
CA SER A 154 4.77 5.54 -7.58
C SER A 154 4.43 5.16 -6.13
N SER A 155 4.22 6.14 -5.25
CA SER A 155 3.96 5.95 -3.82
C SER A 155 2.60 6.52 -3.40
N GLY A 156 1.80 5.75 -2.66
CA GLY A 156 0.47 6.14 -2.17
C GLY A 156 0.44 6.56 -0.70
N TYR A 157 -0.70 7.13 -0.29
CA TYR A 157 -1.02 7.52 1.10
C TYR A 157 0.14 8.25 1.78
N VAL A 158 0.52 9.41 1.24
CA VAL A 158 1.62 10.24 1.77
C VAL A 158 1.08 11.55 2.31
N TRP A 159 1.47 11.88 3.54
CA TRP A 159 1.24 13.15 4.20
C TRP A 159 2.57 13.89 4.38
N VAL A 160 2.71 15.07 3.75
CA VAL A 160 3.86 15.97 3.96
C VAL A 160 3.34 17.20 4.69
N ASP A 161 3.79 17.41 5.94
CA ASP A 161 3.11 18.28 6.89
C ASP A 161 4.06 19.17 7.71
N HIS A 162 3.74 20.45 7.89
CA HIS A 162 4.54 21.39 8.71
C HIS A 162 6.06 21.44 8.36
N CYS A 163 6.45 21.09 7.13
CA CYS A 163 7.85 21.10 6.69
C CYS A 163 8.27 22.47 6.11
N GLU A 164 9.56 22.73 6.06
CA GLU A 164 10.16 23.94 5.50
C GLU A 164 11.17 23.55 4.40
N LEU A 165 10.86 23.88 3.14
CA LEU A 165 11.59 23.39 1.97
C LEU A 165 12.06 24.56 1.10
N TYR A 166 13.37 24.69 0.84
CA TYR A 166 13.89 25.82 0.06
C TYR A 166 15.22 25.54 -0.65
N ASN A 167 15.56 26.36 -1.63
CA ASN A 167 16.91 26.38 -2.21
C ASN A 167 17.40 27.81 -2.46
N VAL A 168 17.67 28.23 -3.71
CA VAL A 168 17.97 29.62 -4.05
C VAL A 168 17.25 30.04 -5.32
N TYR A 169 16.36 31.03 -5.20
CA TYR A 169 15.88 31.83 -6.33
C TYR A 169 16.63 33.17 -6.38
N ASP A 170 17.41 33.39 -7.44
CA ASP A 170 18.23 34.60 -7.64
C ASP A 170 17.93 35.36 -8.94
N GLY A 171 16.91 34.94 -9.69
CA GLY A 171 16.49 35.55 -10.96
C GLY A 171 17.43 35.33 -12.16
N ASP A 172 18.58 34.66 -11.98
CA ASP A 172 19.47 34.28 -13.07
C ASP A 172 19.03 32.95 -13.72
N GLU A 173 18.30 33.02 -14.83
CA GLU A 173 17.77 31.84 -15.53
C GLU A 173 18.86 30.82 -15.93
N SER A 174 20.13 31.22 -16.02
CA SER A 174 21.23 30.29 -16.29
C SER A 174 21.52 29.32 -15.13
N LYS A 175 21.00 29.59 -13.93
CA LYS A 175 21.16 28.79 -12.71
C LYS A 175 19.93 27.98 -12.31
N LYS A 176 18.83 28.03 -13.07
CA LYS A 176 17.56 27.32 -12.74
C LYS A 176 17.66 25.80 -12.61
N ASP A 177 18.79 25.21 -12.98
CA ASP A 177 19.09 23.77 -12.88
C ASP A 177 20.29 23.48 -11.95
N VAL A 178 20.63 24.38 -11.01
CA VAL A 178 21.54 24.08 -9.89
C VAL A 178 20.88 23.14 -8.88
N TYR A 179 19.59 23.34 -8.63
CA TYR A 179 18.69 22.51 -7.82
C TYR A 179 17.58 21.93 -8.72
N ASP A 180 16.83 20.90 -8.30
CA ASP A 180 15.59 20.49 -9.00
C ASP A 180 14.30 20.86 -8.28
N GLY A 181 13.45 19.91 -7.89
CA GLY A 181 12.19 20.18 -7.18
C GLY A 181 12.38 20.52 -5.71
N LEU A 182 11.33 21.01 -5.05
CA LEU A 182 11.23 20.94 -3.59
C LEU A 182 10.37 19.74 -3.17
N LEU A 183 9.21 19.55 -3.81
CA LEU A 183 8.27 18.50 -3.44
C LEU A 183 7.56 17.98 -4.70
N ASP A 184 8.21 17.01 -5.37
CA ASP A 184 7.82 16.48 -6.67
C ASP A 184 7.18 15.08 -6.53
N CYS A 185 6.04 14.84 -7.19
CA CYS A 185 5.41 13.52 -7.30
C CYS A 185 5.21 13.10 -8.77
N LYS A 186 5.41 11.81 -9.06
CA LYS A 186 5.54 11.28 -10.44
C LYS A 186 5.12 9.82 -10.53
N LYS A 187 4.69 9.37 -11.72
CA LYS A 187 4.15 8.02 -11.95
C LYS A 187 2.89 7.77 -11.10
N ASN A 188 2.69 6.56 -10.56
CA ASN A 188 1.46 6.15 -9.88
C ASN A 188 1.32 6.68 -8.42
N SER A 189 1.82 7.88 -8.12
CA SER A 189 1.76 8.46 -6.77
C SER A 189 0.38 9.04 -6.49
N HIS A 190 -0.32 8.57 -5.46
CA HIS A 190 -1.76 8.73 -5.29
C HIS A 190 -2.13 8.97 -3.81
N HIS A 191 -3.34 9.46 -3.52
CA HIS A 191 -3.80 9.72 -2.15
C HIS A 191 -2.81 10.59 -1.34
N LEU A 192 -2.43 11.73 -1.92
CA LEU A 192 -1.44 12.64 -1.35
C LEU A 192 -2.13 13.81 -0.64
N THR A 193 -1.67 14.17 0.57
CA THR A 193 -2.01 15.44 1.24
C THR A 193 -0.72 16.19 1.58
N TYR A 194 -0.59 17.43 1.10
CA TYR A 194 0.47 18.36 1.51
C TYR A 194 -0.12 19.51 2.33
N SER A 195 0.26 19.68 3.59
CA SER A 195 -0.33 20.69 4.47
C SER A 195 0.62 21.45 5.39
N TYR A 196 0.29 22.70 5.71
CA TYR A 196 1.04 23.54 6.65
C TYR A 196 2.54 23.70 6.33
N ASN A 197 2.97 23.38 5.11
CA ASN A 197 4.37 23.52 4.72
C ASN A 197 4.68 24.98 4.34
N TYR A 198 5.94 25.34 4.46
CA TYR A 198 6.49 26.59 3.93
C TYR A 198 7.51 26.22 2.83
N LEU A 199 7.25 26.67 1.60
CA LEU A 199 8.09 26.39 0.44
C LEU A 199 8.57 27.70 -0.18
N HIS A 200 9.87 27.93 -0.22
CA HIS A 200 10.41 29.23 -0.66
C HIS A 200 11.71 29.13 -1.47
N ASP A 201 12.14 30.27 -2.02
CA ASP A 201 13.42 30.45 -2.71
C ASP A 201 13.71 29.36 -3.77
N SER A 202 12.75 29.03 -4.64
CA SER A 202 12.93 27.95 -5.64
C SER A 202 12.55 28.32 -7.07
N TRP A 203 13.36 27.82 -8.02
CA TRP A 203 13.09 27.90 -9.46
C TRP A 203 11.97 26.96 -9.95
N LYS A 204 11.81 25.82 -9.28
CA LYS A 204 10.93 24.70 -9.63
C LYS A 204 10.37 24.14 -8.33
N THR A 205 9.17 24.56 -7.93
CA THR A 205 8.67 24.29 -6.58
C THR A 205 8.12 22.86 -6.46
N MET A 206 7.10 22.49 -7.26
CA MET A 206 6.43 21.18 -7.18
C MET A 206 5.93 20.68 -8.55
N LEU A 207 6.47 19.57 -9.02
CA LEU A 207 5.97 18.80 -10.17
C LEU A 207 4.98 17.73 -9.72
N CYS A 208 3.83 17.62 -10.37
CA CYS A 208 2.88 16.53 -10.18
C CYS A 208 2.60 15.89 -11.55
N GLY A 209 3.31 14.81 -11.84
CA GLY A 209 3.33 14.15 -13.14
C GLY A 209 4.49 14.65 -14.03
N PHE A 210 5.50 13.81 -14.27
CA PHE A 210 6.79 14.26 -14.81
C PHE A 210 6.75 14.62 -16.30
N SER A 211 5.84 14.01 -17.08
CA SER A 211 5.78 14.18 -18.53
C SER A 211 4.34 14.22 -19.07
N ASP A 212 4.17 14.71 -20.30
CA ASP A 212 2.90 14.67 -21.05
C ASP A 212 2.47 13.23 -21.46
N SER A 213 3.15 12.21 -20.95
CA SER A 213 2.86 10.78 -21.05
C SER A 213 2.76 10.08 -19.68
N ASP A 214 2.92 10.81 -18.57
CA ASP A 214 2.78 10.31 -17.20
C ASP A 214 1.29 10.30 -16.80
N ASN A 215 0.49 9.43 -17.43
CA ASN A 215 -0.96 9.56 -17.55
C ASN A 215 -1.81 8.88 -16.45
N TYR A 216 -1.27 8.75 -15.23
CA TYR A 216 -2.00 8.19 -14.08
C TYR A 216 -3.04 9.17 -13.51
N ASP A 217 -4.16 8.64 -13.01
CA ASP A 217 -5.15 9.41 -12.24
C ASP A 217 -4.65 9.60 -10.80
N ARG A 218 -3.91 10.69 -10.57
CA ARG A 218 -3.36 11.03 -9.26
C ARG A 218 -4.37 11.86 -8.48
N THR A 219 -4.72 11.39 -7.28
CA THR A 219 -5.56 12.09 -6.32
C THR A 219 -4.71 12.90 -5.34
N PHE A 220 -4.95 14.22 -5.27
CA PHE A 220 -4.04 15.16 -4.63
C PHE A 220 -4.77 16.26 -3.82
N THR A 221 -4.33 16.49 -2.59
CA THR A 221 -4.79 17.61 -1.76
C THR A 221 -3.61 18.47 -1.34
N MET A 222 -3.77 19.79 -1.45
CA MET A 222 -2.78 20.75 -0.97
C MET A 222 -3.47 21.88 -0.21
N HIS A 223 -3.25 21.97 1.11
CA HIS A 223 -3.96 22.95 1.92
C HIS A 223 -3.13 23.65 2.99
N HIS A 224 -3.46 24.91 3.26
CA HIS A 224 -2.80 25.70 4.31
C HIS A 224 -1.27 25.77 4.18
N ASN A 225 -0.70 25.74 2.97
CA ASN A 225 0.73 25.93 2.75
C ASN A 225 1.04 27.41 2.43
N ILE A 226 2.28 27.86 2.69
CA ILE A 226 2.83 29.13 2.21
C ILE A 226 3.84 28.85 1.11
N PHE A 227 3.74 29.61 0.01
CA PHE A 227 4.71 29.67 -1.08
C PHE A 227 5.24 31.10 -1.20
N GLU A 228 6.56 31.31 -1.15
CA GLU A 228 7.17 32.65 -1.17
C GLU A 228 8.44 32.71 -2.04
N ASN A 229 8.70 33.83 -2.72
CA ASN A 229 9.89 34.05 -3.56
C ASN A 229 10.21 32.89 -4.53
N CYS A 230 9.19 32.38 -5.25
CA CYS A 230 9.30 31.20 -6.11
C CYS A 230 9.02 31.51 -7.58
N ASN A 231 9.66 30.80 -8.50
CA ASN A 231 9.48 31.07 -9.92
C ASN A 231 8.26 30.35 -10.53
N SER A 232 8.17 29.02 -10.38
CA SER A 232 7.22 28.22 -11.17
C SER A 232 6.91 26.85 -10.57
N ARG A 233 5.81 26.26 -11.05
CA ARG A 233 5.27 24.93 -10.67
C ARG A 233 4.68 24.92 -9.25
N LEU A 234 3.53 25.54 -9.01
CA LEU A 234 2.92 25.60 -7.66
C LEU A 234 1.48 25.05 -7.56
N PRO A 235 1.21 23.78 -7.93
CA PRO A 235 2.07 22.82 -8.61
C PRO A 235 1.97 22.94 -10.15
N LEU A 236 2.90 22.31 -10.88
CA LEU A 236 2.68 21.92 -12.27
C LEU A 236 1.98 20.56 -12.25
N PHE A 237 0.69 20.51 -12.57
CA PHE A 237 -0.14 19.33 -12.37
C PHE A 237 -0.62 18.74 -13.71
N ARG A 238 -0.22 17.50 -14.02
CA ARG A 238 -0.62 16.76 -15.22
C ARG A 238 -1.49 15.56 -14.86
N PHE A 239 -2.60 15.39 -15.59
CA PHE A 239 -3.59 14.32 -15.38
C PHE A 239 -4.18 14.26 -13.97
N GLY A 240 -5.25 13.48 -13.78
CA GLY A 240 -5.88 13.25 -12.48
C GLY A 240 -6.57 14.46 -11.84
N HIS A 241 -6.72 14.42 -10.52
CA HIS A 241 -7.65 15.25 -9.76
C HIS A 241 -6.99 15.90 -8.53
N ALA A 242 -7.09 17.23 -8.42
CA ALA A 242 -6.50 17.97 -7.32
C ALA A 242 -7.47 18.92 -6.62
N HIS A 243 -7.43 18.97 -5.29
CA HIS A 243 -8.07 20.01 -4.50
C HIS A 243 -7.03 20.86 -3.77
N ILE A 244 -6.95 22.13 -4.15
CA ILE A 244 -5.94 23.09 -3.69
C ILE A 244 -6.68 24.21 -2.96
N TYR A 245 -6.61 24.24 -1.63
CA TYR A 245 -7.42 25.18 -0.84
C TYR A 245 -6.70 25.83 0.33
N ASN A 246 -7.08 27.08 0.64
CA ASN A 246 -6.51 27.83 1.77
C ASN A 246 -4.97 27.97 1.77
N ASN A 247 -4.31 27.96 0.61
CA ASN A 247 -2.87 28.25 0.52
C ASN A 247 -2.61 29.76 0.31
N TYR A 248 -1.42 30.24 0.67
CA TYR A 248 -0.92 31.57 0.34
C TYR A 248 0.23 31.47 -0.65
N TYR A 249 0.16 32.23 -1.74
CA TYR A 249 1.19 32.34 -2.77
C TYR A 249 1.66 33.79 -2.82
N HIS A 250 2.93 34.03 -2.52
CA HIS A 250 3.54 35.35 -2.51
C HIS A 250 4.74 35.41 -3.45
N ASP A 251 4.87 36.53 -4.19
CA ASP A 251 6.04 36.83 -5.01
C ASP A 251 6.42 35.67 -5.96
N ILE A 252 5.50 35.39 -6.89
CA ILE A 252 5.59 34.26 -7.82
C ILE A 252 5.83 34.74 -9.25
N TYR A 253 7.03 34.49 -9.78
CA TYR A 253 7.57 35.28 -10.91
C TYR A 253 7.28 34.77 -12.32
N THR A 254 6.91 33.49 -12.50
CA THR A 254 6.54 32.92 -13.80
C THR A 254 5.12 32.36 -13.85
N SER A 255 4.78 31.40 -12.98
CA SER A 255 3.44 30.79 -12.94
C SER A 255 3.15 30.08 -11.61
N GLY A 256 1.90 30.18 -11.14
CA GLY A 256 1.40 29.47 -9.96
C GLY A 256 0.96 28.03 -10.27
N ILE A 257 -0.34 27.77 -10.10
CA ILE A 257 -0.97 26.49 -10.45
C ILE A 257 -1.01 26.37 -11.98
N ASN A 258 -0.36 25.35 -12.53
CA ASN A 258 -0.34 25.07 -13.97
C ASN A 258 -0.94 23.68 -14.25
N THR A 259 -2.26 23.63 -14.48
CA THR A 259 -3.01 22.39 -14.74
C THR A 259 -2.90 22.00 -16.22
N ARG A 260 -2.64 20.73 -16.52
CA ARG A 260 -2.21 20.25 -17.85
C ARG A 260 -2.76 18.86 -18.15
N MET A 261 -2.80 18.50 -19.44
CA MET A 261 -3.11 17.15 -19.91
C MET A 261 -4.43 16.57 -19.36
N GLY A 262 -5.49 17.37 -19.37
CA GLY A 262 -6.83 16.95 -18.95
C GLY A 262 -7.06 16.84 -17.44
N ALA A 263 -6.09 17.23 -16.59
CA ALA A 263 -6.30 17.28 -15.15
C ALA A 263 -7.46 18.21 -14.75
N GLU A 264 -8.20 17.86 -13.70
CA GLU A 264 -9.27 18.70 -13.15
C GLU A 264 -8.91 19.16 -11.72
N VAL A 265 -8.85 20.49 -11.52
CA VAL A 265 -8.37 21.09 -10.27
C VAL A 265 -9.45 21.96 -9.63
N PHE A 266 -9.86 21.66 -8.40
CA PHE A 266 -10.68 22.56 -7.58
C PHE A 266 -9.75 23.48 -6.78
N VAL A 267 -9.90 24.80 -6.96
CA VAL A 267 -9.05 25.83 -6.35
C VAL A 267 -9.94 26.70 -5.46
N GLU A 268 -9.88 26.53 -4.14
CA GLU A 268 -10.81 27.17 -3.18
C GLU A 268 -10.13 28.04 -2.10
N ASN A 269 -10.59 29.27 -1.90
CA ASN A 269 -10.18 30.16 -0.80
C ASN A 269 -8.67 30.38 -0.64
N ASN A 270 -7.88 30.28 -1.72
CA ASN A 270 -6.45 30.60 -1.71
C ASN A 270 -6.22 32.12 -1.83
N ILE A 271 -5.10 32.61 -1.31
CA ILE A 271 -4.64 34.00 -1.52
C ILE A 271 -3.44 33.97 -2.47
N PHE A 272 -3.53 34.68 -3.58
CA PHE A 272 -2.44 34.93 -4.52
C PHE A 272 -2.06 36.42 -4.43
N ASP A 273 -0.83 36.73 -4.02
CA ASP A 273 -0.34 38.10 -3.80
C ASP A 273 0.99 38.34 -4.54
N ASN A 274 0.99 39.25 -5.51
CA ASN A 274 2.07 39.47 -6.46
C ASN A 274 2.45 38.20 -7.26
N VAL A 275 1.43 37.49 -7.76
CA VAL A 275 1.59 36.25 -8.54
C VAL A 275 1.36 36.48 -10.03
N LYS A 276 2.32 36.07 -10.85
CA LYS A 276 2.13 35.93 -12.29
C LYS A 276 1.51 34.57 -12.62
N GLU A 277 0.53 34.54 -13.52
CA GLU A 277 -0.20 33.35 -13.99
C GLU A 277 -0.64 32.42 -12.81
N PRO A 278 -1.43 32.93 -11.83
CA PRO A 278 -1.74 32.20 -10.59
C PRO A 278 -2.53 30.89 -10.80
N VAL A 279 -3.42 30.87 -11.79
CA VAL A 279 -4.04 29.64 -12.30
C VAL A 279 -4.02 29.69 -13.83
N CYS A 280 -3.29 28.76 -14.45
CA CYS A 280 -3.08 28.71 -15.89
C CYS A 280 -3.03 27.27 -16.42
N SER A 281 -2.95 27.12 -17.74
CA SER A 281 -2.62 25.85 -18.39
C SER A 281 -1.65 26.10 -19.54
N LEU A 282 -0.37 25.78 -19.37
CA LEU A 282 0.70 26.19 -20.27
C LEU A 282 1.67 25.04 -20.61
N ASP A 283 2.31 25.16 -21.77
CA ASP A 283 3.46 24.37 -22.25
C ASP A 283 3.24 22.84 -22.38
N SER A 284 1.99 22.40 -22.57
CA SER A 284 1.60 20.99 -22.76
C SER A 284 0.93 20.74 -24.12
N LYS A 285 0.84 19.47 -24.53
CA LYS A 285 0.10 19.06 -25.74
C LYS A 285 -1.41 19.29 -25.65
N ALA A 286 -1.97 19.27 -24.43
CA ALA A 286 -3.37 19.53 -24.14
C ALA A 286 -3.49 20.31 -22.82
N ILE A 287 -4.51 21.17 -22.74
CA ILE A 287 -4.82 21.92 -21.51
C ILE A 287 -5.28 21.00 -20.38
N GLY A 288 -5.19 21.49 -19.14
CA GLY A 288 -5.99 21.02 -18.01
C GLY A 288 -7.13 22.00 -17.70
N TYR A 289 -7.87 21.72 -16.64
CA TYR A 289 -9.10 22.42 -16.28
C TYR A 289 -9.12 22.82 -14.79
N TRP A 290 -9.93 23.83 -14.46
CA TRP A 290 -10.10 24.35 -13.11
C TRP A 290 -11.56 24.66 -12.78
N ASN A 291 -11.86 24.57 -11.49
CA ASN A 291 -13.07 25.08 -10.86
C ASN A 291 -12.62 26.04 -9.74
N LEU A 292 -12.91 27.34 -9.87
CA LEU A 292 -12.47 28.37 -8.93
C LEU A 292 -13.60 28.75 -7.96
N SER A 293 -13.26 28.89 -6.67
CA SER A 293 -14.16 29.29 -5.60
C SER A 293 -13.44 30.19 -4.60
N GLY A 294 -14.02 31.33 -4.20
CA GLY A 294 -13.56 32.16 -3.07
C GLY A 294 -12.11 32.68 -3.05
N ASN A 295 -11.29 32.44 -4.08
CA ASN A 295 -9.89 32.86 -4.09
C ASN A 295 -9.73 34.39 -4.15
N GLN A 296 -8.68 34.91 -3.53
CA GLN A 296 -8.30 36.31 -3.54
C GLN A 296 -7.06 36.51 -4.42
N PHE A 297 -7.14 37.45 -5.38
CA PHE A 297 -6.03 37.80 -6.26
C PHE A 297 -5.61 39.26 -6.00
N ILE A 298 -4.35 39.46 -5.60
CA ILE A 298 -3.75 40.75 -5.24
C ILE A 298 -2.52 40.95 -6.12
N GLY A 299 -2.41 42.09 -6.80
CA GLY A 299 -1.25 42.40 -7.66
C GLY A 299 -0.98 41.44 -8.83
N CYS A 300 -1.88 40.47 -9.09
CA CYS A 300 -1.63 39.36 -9.99
C CYS A 300 -1.56 39.80 -11.47
N THR A 301 -0.76 39.09 -12.28
CA THR A 301 -0.50 39.43 -13.69
C THR A 301 -0.58 38.22 -14.63
N ALA A 302 -0.73 38.46 -15.93
CA ALA A 302 -0.79 37.43 -16.97
C ALA A 302 0.13 37.77 -18.15
N ALA A 303 0.60 36.75 -18.87
CA ALA A 303 1.31 36.87 -20.14
C ALA A 303 0.38 37.22 -21.32
N ASN A 304 -0.94 37.01 -21.17
CA ASN A 304 -1.97 37.26 -22.18
C ASN A 304 -1.83 36.39 -23.44
N THR A 305 -1.48 35.10 -23.28
CA THR A 305 -1.25 34.16 -24.37
C THR A 305 -2.15 32.92 -24.24
N SER A 306 -3.29 32.94 -24.92
CA SER A 306 -4.21 31.80 -24.99
C SER A 306 -4.36 31.26 -26.42
N THR A 307 -4.40 29.94 -26.55
CA THR A 307 -4.50 29.14 -27.79
C THR A 307 -5.33 27.87 -27.50
N GLU A 308 -5.50 26.97 -28.49
CA GLU A 308 -6.15 25.67 -28.27
C GLU A 308 -5.41 24.78 -27.25
N THR A 309 -4.10 24.98 -27.06
CA THR A 309 -3.25 24.17 -26.16
C THR A 309 -2.62 24.98 -25.03
N SER A 310 -3.07 26.22 -24.80
CA SER A 310 -2.55 27.08 -23.73
C SER A 310 -3.61 28.08 -23.27
N GLN A 311 -3.72 28.33 -21.98
CA GLN A 311 -4.62 29.34 -21.42
C GLN A 311 -3.92 30.11 -20.30
N SER A 312 -3.72 31.41 -20.52
CA SER A 312 -3.34 32.37 -19.47
C SER A 312 -4.49 32.59 -18.48
N TRP A 313 -4.13 32.90 -17.25
CA TRP A 313 -4.99 33.47 -16.21
C TRP A 313 -5.67 34.77 -16.68
N SER A 314 -6.85 35.05 -16.12
CA SER A 314 -7.35 36.42 -16.02
C SER A 314 -8.25 36.56 -14.80
N GLU A 315 -8.33 37.77 -14.24
CA GLU A 315 -9.11 38.12 -13.03
C GLU A 315 -10.58 37.69 -13.08
N ASN A 316 -11.15 37.54 -14.29
CA ASN A 316 -12.54 37.15 -14.53
C ASN A 316 -12.64 35.88 -15.40
N MET A 317 -11.64 34.98 -15.34
CA MET A 317 -11.67 33.72 -16.07
C MET A 317 -12.81 32.81 -15.60
N ALA A 318 -13.46 32.12 -16.53
CA ALA A 318 -14.52 31.17 -16.22
C ALA A 318 -13.96 29.83 -15.70
N ASN A 319 -14.76 29.14 -14.89
CA ASN A 319 -14.49 27.76 -14.52
C ASN A 319 -14.61 26.87 -15.77
N THR A 320 -13.59 26.08 -16.04
CA THR A 320 -13.51 25.17 -17.20
C THR A 320 -13.85 23.72 -16.83
N SER A 321 -13.96 23.44 -15.53
CA SER A 321 -14.38 22.18 -14.92
C SER A 321 -15.50 22.41 -13.90
N THR A 322 -16.26 21.35 -13.60
CA THR A 322 -17.21 21.29 -12.47
C THR A 322 -16.74 20.41 -11.31
N TYR A 323 -15.52 19.85 -11.39
CA TYR A 323 -14.95 18.94 -10.39
C TYR A 323 -14.92 19.56 -8.99
N LYS A 324 -15.20 18.73 -7.99
CA LYS A 324 -15.01 18.98 -6.55
C LYS A 324 -14.62 17.65 -5.89
N PRO A 325 -13.85 17.69 -4.80
CA PRO A 325 -13.63 16.51 -3.96
C PRO A 325 -14.93 16.02 -3.32
N ASP A 326 -14.94 14.75 -2.93
CA ASP A 326 -16.02 14.03 -2.26
C ASP A 326 -15.77 13.80 -0.76
N TYR A 327 -14.55 14.05 -0.28
CA TYR A 327 -14.20 13.99 1.14
C TYR A 327 -14.70 15.20 1.94
N ALA A 328 -14.81 15.04 3.27
CA ALA A 328 -15.17 16.12 4.18
C ALA A 328 -13.95 17.00 4.52
N TYR A 329 -14.13 18.32 4.51
CA TYR A 329 -13.14 19.31 4.92
C TYR A 329 -13.81 20.57 5.46
N THR A 330 -13.03 21.47 6.07
CA THR A 330 -13.44 22.85 6.37
C THR A 330 -12.46 23.80 5.69
N ALA A 331 -12.97 24.78 4.95
CA ALA A 331 -12.18 25.87 4.38
C ALA A 331 -12.32 27.14 5.23
N GLU A 332 -11.20 27.82 5.51
CA GLU A 332 -11.18 29.15 6.13
C GLU A 332 -11.51 30.23 5.08
N GLY A 333 -12.01 31.39 5.50
CA GLY A 333 -12.13 32.56 4.61
C GLY A 333 -10.79 33.28 4.41
N THR A 334 -10.55 33.85 3.22
CA THR A 334 -9.29 34.56 2.92
C THR A 334 -9.03 35.76 3.84
N ASP A 335 -10.09 36.38 4.39
CA ASP A 335 -10.01 37.53 5.30
C ASP A 335 -9.16 37.29 6.58
N THR A 336 -9.06 36.04 7.04
CA THR A 336 -8.27 35.66 8.24
C THR A 336 -7.12 34.70 7.93
N LEU A 337 -7.21 33.98 6.81
CA LEU A 337 -6.28 32.91 6.43
C LEU A 337 -4.80 33.27 6.55
N LEU A 338 -4.35 34.40 5.97
CA LEU A 338 -2.92 34.78 5.99
C LEU A 338 -2.37 34.89 7.42
N ASP A 339 -3.22 35.29 8.36
CA ASP A 339 -2.91 35.40 9.78
C ASP A 339 -2.85 34.03 10.44
N THR A 340 -3.67 33.05 10.02
CA THR A 340 -3.58 31.64 10.43
C THR A 340 -2.28 31.00 9.90
N LEU A 341 -2.02 31.12 8.59
CA LEU A 341 -0.86 30.49 7.94
C LEU A 341 0.47 30.96 8.55
N LYS A 342 0.64 32.27 8.78
CA LYS A 342 1.85 32.82 9.40
C LYS A 342 2.07 32.43 10.88
N LYS A 343 1.08 31.77 11.50
CA LYS A 343 1.21 31.16 12.84
C LYS A 343 1.46 29.65 12.77
N SER A 344 0.88 28.97 11.78
CA SER A 344 0.85 27.49 11.72
C SER A 344 1.80 26.85 10.69
N CYS A 345 2.36 27.57 9.72
CA CYS A 345 3.17 26.93 8.66
C CYS A 345 4.66 26.80 9.01
N GLY A 346 5.32 25.81 8.39
CA GLY A 346 6.75 25.52 8.55
C GLY A 346 7.09 24.81 9.87
N VAL A 347 8.37 24.67 10.16
CA VAL A 347 8.86 23.88 11.31
C VAL A 347 8.63 24.58 12.66
N GLY A 348 8.72 23.81 13.76
CA GLY A 348 8.65 24.31 15.14
C GLY A 348 7.25 24.75 15.59
N LYS A 349 6.19 24.29 14.90
CA LYS A 349 4.78 24.62 15.22
C LYS A 349 4.05 23.49 15.96
N LEU A 350 4.58 22.27 15.88
CA LEU A 350 4.09 21.08 16.57
C LEU A 350 4.92 20.82 17.85
N ASP A 351 4.34 20.13 18.82
CA ASP A 351 5.02 19.73 20.08
C ASP A 351 5.92 18.48 19.86
N SER A 352 6.76 18.52 18.82
CA SER A 352 7.55 17.39 18.29
C SER A 352 8.75 17.02 19.18
N THR A 353 8.48 16.66 20.44
CA THR A 353 9.49 16.18 21.38
C THR A 353 9.76 14.68 21.20
N ALA A 354 11.02 14.32 20.95
CA ALA A 354 11.44 12.91 20.94
C ALA A 354 11.38 12.30 22.36
N PRO A 355 11.15 10.98 22.50
CA PRO A 355 11.21 10.27 23.79
C PRO A 355 12.58 10.47 24.48
N VAL A 356 12.57 11.09 25.65
CA VAL A 356 13.80 11.52 26.35
C VAL A 356 14.59 10.30 26.85
N THR A 357 15.58 9.89 26.07
CA THR A 357 16.51 8.81 26.42
C THR A 357 17.71 9.38 27.19
N PRO A 358 18.07 8.88 28.39
CA PRO A 358 19.23 9.37 29.15
C PRO A 358 20.55 9.11 28.40
N GLY A 359 21.10 10.16 27.79
CA GLY A 359 22.08 10.02 26.71
C GLY A 359 23.53 9.72 27.11
N THR A 360 24.36 9.53 26.08
CA THR A 360 25.83 9.52 26.14
C THR A 360 26.42 10.25 24.92
N THR A 361 27.66 10.74 25.03
CA THR A 361 28.28 11.67 24.07
C THR A 361 28.97 10.97 22.88
N ALA A 362 28.84 11.57 21.68
CA ALA A 362 29.42 11.05 20.43
C ALA A 362 30.98 11.08 20.38
N PRO A 363 31.63 10.06 19.79
CA PRO A 363 33.06 10.04 19.51
C PRO A 363 33.45 10.58 18.12
N THR A 364 34.71 10.99 17.96
CA THR A 364 35.25 11.62 16.73
C THR A 364 35.74 10.58 15.70
N PRO A 365 35.50 10.75 14.38
CA PRO A 365 35.96 9.80 13.36
C PRO A 365 37.49 9.81 13.15
N THR A 366 38.05 8.68 12.71
CA THR A 366 39.46 8.53 12.32
C THR A 366 39.57 7.73 11.02
N THR A 367 40.36 8.21 10.06
CA THR A 367 40.47 7.61 8.72
C THR A 367 41.60 6.58 8.60
N THR A 368 41.39 5.51 7.83
CA THR A 368 42.44 4.53 7.46
C THR A 368 42.27 4.09 6.00
N THR A 369 43.37 3.77 5.30
CA THR A 369 43.39 3.52 3.84
C THR A 369 43.59 2.04 3.49
N ALA A 370 43.04 1.62 2.35
CA ALA A 370 43.03 0.22 1.90
C ALA A 370 44.18 -0.14 0.93
N PRO A 371 44.74 -1.37 1.00
CA PRO A 371 45.72 -1.91 0.03
C PRO A 371 45.06 -2.76 -1.08
N ALA A 372 45.78 -2.94 -2.20
CA ALA A 372 45.29 -3.61 -3.41
C ALA A 372 45.53 -5.15 -3.46
N VAL A 373 44.79 -5.85 -4.33
CA VAL A 373 44.78 -7.31 -4.49
C VAL A 373 45.28 -7.74 -5.88
N THR A 374 45.83 -8.95 -6.01
CA THR A 374 46.22 -9.58 -7.30
C THR A 374 45.80 -11.05 -7.31
N THR A 375 45.28 -11.56 -8.43
CA THR A 375 44.56 -12.85 -8.52
C THR A 375 45.29 -13.94 -9.28
N VAL A 376 45.07 -15.20 -8.86
CA VAL A 376 45.39 -16.45 -9.60
C VAL A 376 44.25 -17.45 -9.35
N LEU A 377 43.91 -18.29 -10.34
CA LEU A 377 42.72 -19.14 -10.35
C LEU A 377 43.01 -20.62 -9.99
N GLY A 378 42.04 -21.26 -9.32
CA GLY A 378 41.93 -22.70 -9.09
C GLY A 378 40.48 -23.08 -8.81
N ILE A 379 40.02 -24.27 -9.23
CA ILE A 379 38.59 -24.66 -9.22
C ILE A 379 38.38 -25.86 -8.31
N THR A 380 37.38 -25.78 -7.43
CA THR A 380 36.87 -26.91 -6.63
C THR A 380 35.35 -26.78 -6.43
N THR A 381 34.66 -27.92 -6.31
CA THR A 381 33.19 -28.02 -6.18
C THR A 381 32.69 -27.75 -4.76
N VAL A 382 31.57 -27.05 -4.62
CA VAL A 382 31.01 -26.57 -3.33
C VAL A 382 29.59 -27.15 -3.11
N PRO A 383 29.23 -27.61 -1.89
CA PRO A 383 27.86 -28.01 -1.53
C PRO A 383 27.00 -26.82 -1.08
N THR A 384 25.67 -26.94 -1.23
CA THR A 384 24.69 -25.89 -0.93
C THR A 384 24.39 -25.73 0.57
N THR A 385 24.16 -24.49 1.01
CA THR A 385 23.67 -24.15 2.36
C THR A 385 22.48 -23.20 2.28
N THR A 386 21.41 -23.48 3.02
CA THR A 386 20.19 -22.65 3.10
C THR A 386 20.39 -21.43 4.01
N PRO A 387 19.78 -20.26 3.74
CA PRO A 387 19.77 -19.13 4.68
C PRO A 387 19.04 -19.44 5.99
N SER A 388 19.46 -18.80 7.08
CA SER A 388 18.70 -18.73 8.34
C SER A 388 17.85 -17.46 8.38
N VAL A 389 16.65 -17.55 8.97
CA VAL A 389 15.75 -16.41 9.25
C VAL A 389 15.86 -16.11 10.74
N GLU A 390 15.90 -14.84 11.13
CA GLU A 390 15.93 -14.43 12.54
C GLU A 390 14.52 -14.37 13.16
N PRO A 391 14.33 -14.70 14.45
CA PRO A 391 13.02 -14.65 15.10
C PRO A 391 12.51 -13.22 15.35
N VAL A 392 11.38 -12.87 14.74
CA VAL A 392 10.63 -11.64 14.99
C VAL A 392 9.94 -11.72 16.35
N ALA A 393 10.19 -10.75 17.23
CA ALA A 393 9.61 -10.70 18.56
C ALA A 393 8.08 -10.57 18.52
N GLY A 394 7.37 -11.34 19.35
CA GLY A 394 5.91 -11.33 19.45
C GLY A 394 5.15 -12.08 18.35
N ALA A 395 5.82 -12.49 17.27
CA ALA A 395 5.20 -13.32 16.23
C ALA A 395 5.06 -14.79 16.68
N ILE A 396 4.03 -15.48 16.16
CA ILE A 396 3.81 -16.91 16.38
C ILE A 396 4.33 -17.71 15.18
N TYR A 397 5.20 -18.68 15.42
CA TYR A 397 5.75 -19.54 14.38
C TYR A 397 4.99 -20.85 14.29
N CYS A 398 4.74 -21.31 13.06
CA CYS A 398 4.20 -22.64 12.79
C CYS A 398 5.02 -23.41 11.74
N ALA A 399 5.03 -24.73 11.80
CA ALA A 399 5.83 -25.60 10.93
C ALA A 399 5.10 -26.93 10.62
N PRO A 400 5.46 -27.67 9.54
CA PRO A 400 4.85 -28.96 9.22
C PRO A 400 5.01 -30.03 10.31
N ASN A 401 6.04 -29.89 11.16
CA ASN A 401 6.36 -30.74 12.30
C ASN A 401 6.13 -30.06 13.66
N GLY A 402 5.40 -28.94 13.69
CA GLY A 402 5.07 -28.23 14.92
C GLY A 402 4.08 -28.99 15.81
N SER A 403 3.90 -28.52 17.05
CA SER A 403 3.02 -29.18 18.05
C SER A 403 1.99 -28.23 18.65
N ASP A 404 0.80 -28.73 18.95
CA ASP A 404 -0.24 -27.98 19.68
C ASP A 404 0.20 -27.58 21.10
N SER A 405 1.21 -28.27 21.64
CA SER A 405 1.85 -28.02 22.93
C SER A 405 3.10 -27.12 22.85
N ALA A 406 3.45 -26.62 21.67
CA ALA A 406 4.64 -25.81 21.46
C ALA A 406 4.45 -24.36 21.92
N SER A 407 5.55 -23.64 22.17
CA SER A 407 5.51 -22.23 22.59
C SER A 407 5.18 -21.26 21.44
N GLY A 408 5.27 -21.69 20.19
CA GLY A 408 5.08 -20.81 19.02
C GLY A 408 6.29 -19.90 18.76
N THR A 409 7.44 -20.22 19.34
CA THR A 409 8.73 -19.60 19.01
C THR A 409 9.33 -20.30 17.78
N MET A 410 10.26 -19.67 17.06
CA MET A 410 10.82 -20.24 15.82
C MET A 410 11.43 -21.65 16.03
N ASP A 411 12.16 -21.86 17.12
CA ASP A 411 12.76 -23.16 17.49
C ASP A 411 11.76 -24.20 18.04
N ASN A 412 10.56 -23.76 18.43
CA ASN A 412 9.51 -24.61 18.99
C ASN A 412 8.14 -24.18 18.43
N PRO A 413 7.91 -24.42 17.12
CA PRO A 413 6.76 -23.90 16.39
C PRO A 413 5.47 -24.69 16.66
N MET A 414 4.34 -24.01 16.57
CA MET A 414 3.00 -24.59 16.67
C MET A 414 2.59 -25.34 15.39
N THR A 415 1.50 -26.10 15.45
CA THR A 415 0.74 -26.44 14.23
C THR A 415 0.08 -25.18 13.66
N VAL A 416 -0.30 -25.20 12.37
CA VAL A 416 -0.99 -24.07 11.71
C VAL A 416 -2.29 -23.71 12.45
N GLN A 417 -3.11 -24.71 12.78
CA GLN A 417 -4.37 -24.48 13.50
C GLN A 417 -4.12 -23.92 14.91
N LYS A 418 -3.16 -24.48 15.66
CA LYS A 418 -2.84 -23.97 17.00
C LYS A 418 -2.35 -22.52 16.95
N ALA A 419 -1.57 -22.14 15.94
CA ALA A 419 -1.14 -20.74 15.77
C ALA A 419 -2.34 -19.82 15.52
N ILE A 420 -3.24 -20.20 14.61
CA ILE A 420 -4.50 -19.48 14.31
C ILE A 420 -5.38 -19.34 15.56
N ASP A 421 -5.50 -20.39 16.36
CA ASP A 421 -6.29 -20.37 17.60
C ASP A 421 -5.63 -19.56 18.74
N SER A 422 -4.35 -19.18 18.60
CA SER A 422 -3.58 -18.48 19.64
C SER A 422 -3.29 -17.01 19.33
N VAL A 423 -3.24 -16.63 18.06
CA VAL A 423 -2.90 -15.25 17.65
C VAL A 423 -3.95 -14.24 18.11
N GLN A 424 -3.50 -13.12 18.65
CA GLN A 424 -4.36 -12.01 19.09
C GLN A 424 -4.54 -10.99 17.94
N PRO A 425 -5.54 -10.08 17.98
CA PRO A 425 -5.65 -9.00 16.99
C PRO A 425 -4.37 -8.18 16.92
N GLY A 426 -3.89 -7.86 15.71
CA GLY A 426 -2.58 -7.23 15.48
C GLY A 426 -1.39 -8.20 15.54
N GLY A 427 -1.62 -9.49 15.81
CA GLY A 427 -0.57 -10.51 15.84
C GLY A 427 -0.31 -11.15 14.48
N ILE A 428 0.95 -11.53 14.26
CA ILE A 428 1.43 -12.17 13.02
C ILE A 428 1.75 -13.66 13.28
N ILE A 429 1.32 -14.52 12.37
CA ILE A 429 1.72 -15.92 12.27
C ILE A 429 2.71 -16.06 11.10
N TYR A 430 3.92 -16.54 11.39
CA TYR A 430 4.92 -16.87 10.39
C TYR A 430 4.98 -18.38 10.14
N CYS A 431 4.75 -18.76 8.89
CA CYS A 431 4.90 -20.11 8.37
C CYS A 431 6.36 -20.31 7.92
N LEU A 432 7.08 -21.25 8.54
CA LEU A 432 8.44 -21.62 8.11
C LEU A 432 8.43 -22.28 6.73
N GLY A 433 9.37 -21.88 5.86
CA GLY A 433 9.43 -22.29 4.45
C GLY A 433 9.43 -23.79 4.21
N SER A 434 8.28 -24.36 3.83
CA SER A 434 8.11 -25.80 3.64
C SER A 434 6.76 -26.18 3.01
N VAL A 435 6.56 -27.49 2.83
CA VAL A 435 5.27 -28.09 2.46
C VAL A 435 4.59 -28.67 3.70
N TYR A 436 3.47 -28.07 4.08
CA TYR A 436 2.60 -28.50 5.17
C TYR A 436 1.63 -29.55 4.62
N ASN A 437 1.82 -30.81 4.98
CA ASN A 437 0.98 -31.91 4.52
C ASN A 437 -0.23 -32.01 5.44
N LEU A 438 -1.39 -31.54 4.98
CA LEU A 438 -2.61 -31.37 5.75
C LEU A 438 -3.71 -32.31 5.24
N SER A 439 -4.56 -32.82 6.13
CA SER A 439 -5.66 -33.73 5.79
C SER A 439 -7.02 -33.29 6.34
N SER A 440 -7.09 -32.07 6.88
CA SER A 440 -8.26 -31.46 7.52
C SER A 440 -8.22 -29.95 7.35
N THR A 441 -9.41 -29.33 7.24
CA THR A 441 -9.56 -27.89 7.02
C THR A 441 -8.84 -27.05 8.08
N VAL A 442 -8.05 -26.08 7.64
CA VAL A 442 -7.53 -24.99 8.48
C VAL A 442 -8.66 -23.98 8.68
N LYS A 443 -9.18 -23.85 9.90
CA LYS A 443 -10.38 -23.07 10.20
C LYS A 443 -10.03 -21.82 11.01
N VAL A 444 -10.22 -20.66 10.40
CA VAL A 444 -10.35 -19.38 11.12
C VAL A 444 -11.83 -19.19 11.43
N ALA A 445 -12.24 -19.48 12.67
CA ALA A 445 -13.64 -19.35 13.08
C ALA A 445 -14.14 -17.89 13.08
N GLU A 446 -15.45 -17.69 12.89
CA GLU A 446 -16.12 -16.38 12.94
C GLU A 446 -15.80 -15.56 14.20
N SER A 447 -15.75 -16.20 15.37
CA SER A 447 -15.36 -15.59 16.65
C SER A 447 -13.87 -15.26 16.77
N ASN A 448 -13.04 -15.73 15.84
CA ASN A 448 -11.60 -15.49 15.79
C ASN A 448 -11.28 -14.39 14.76
N SER A 449 -11.80 -13.18 14.97
CA SER A 449 -11.60 -12.01 14.10
C SER A 449 -10.51 -11.09 14.64
N GLY A 450 -9.87 -10.30 13.76
CA GLY A 450 -9.08 -9.12 14.12
C GLY A 450 -9.97 -7.89 14.31
N THR A 451 -9.42 -6.69 14.12
CA THR A 451 -10.18 -5.43 13.98
C THR A 451 -9.65 -4.57 12.84
N GLU A 452 -10.41 -3.53 12.47
CA GLU A 452 -10.09 -2.54 11.42
C GLU A 452 -8.70 -1.90 11.52
N HIS A 453 -8.10 -1.88 12.71
CA HIS A 453 -6.75 -1.35 12.96
C HIS A 453 -5.82 -2.39 13.63
N ALA A 454 -6.22 -3.66 13.66
CA ALA A 454 -5.47 -4.75 14.28
C ALA A 454 -5.81 -6.07 13.57
N TYR A 455 -5.42 -6.16 12.30
CA TYR A 455 -5.58 -7.37 11.50
C TYR A 455 -4.82 -8.55 12.12
N LYS A 456 -5.28 -9.77 11.84
CA LYS A 456 -4.55 -11.00 12.17
C LYS A 456 -3.85 -11.50 10.91
N THR A 457 -2.52 -11.48 10.91
CA THR A 457 -1.75 -11.84 9.71
C THR A 457 -1.29 -13.29 9.78
N ILE A 458 -1.35 -14.00 8.65
CA ILE A 458 -0.63 -15.27 8.43
C ILE A 458 0.10 -15.20 7.09
N SER A 459 1.42 -15.41 7.14
CA SER A 459 2.30 -15.27 5.98
C SER A 459 3.42 -16.31 6.00
N ALA A 460 4.08 -16.52 4.87
CA ALA A 460 5.41 -17.13 4.87
C ALA A 460 6.42 -16.26 5.62
N VAL A 461 7.48 -16.87 6.18
CA VAL A 461 8.66 -16.08 6.56
C VAL A 461 9.26 -15.40 5.31
N PRO A 462 9.78 -14.15 5.41
CA PRO A 462 10.30 -13.41 4.26
C PRO A 462 11.28 -14.20 3.40
N GLY A 463 11.11 -14.14 2.08
CA GLY A 463 11.93 -14.86 1.10
C GLY A 463 11.70 -16.38 1.00
N ALA A 464 10.81 -16.97 1.81
CA ALA A 464 10.49 -18.39 1.74
C ALA A 464 9.21 -18.69 0.95
N SER A 465 9.17 -19.87 0.31
CA SER A 465 7.93 -20.43 -0.25
C SER A 465 7.26 -21.33 0.77
N VAL A 466 5.95 -21.12 0.98
CA VAL A 466 5.10 -21.97 1.83
C VAL A 466 4.00 -22.59 0.98
N THR A 467 3.76 -23.89 1.16
CA THR A 467 2.65 -24.61 0.52
C THR A 467 1.87 -25.38 1.57
N PHE A 468 0.59 -25.06 1.71
CA PHE A 468 -0.40 -25.88 2.42
C PHE A 468 -0.96 -26.89 1.42
N ASP A 469 -0.45 -28.11 1.49
CA ASP A 469 -0.81 -29.22 0.61
C ASP A 469 -1.85 -30.11 1.29
N PHE A 470 -3.06 -30.03 0.79
CA PHE A 470 -4.22 -30.78 1.25
C PHE A 470 -4.45 -32.07 0.45
N SER A 471 -3.51 -32.53 -0.40
CA SER A 471 -3.70 -33.73 -1.25
C SER A 471 -3.95 -35.05 -0.49
N ALA A 472 -3.81 -35.05 0.85
CA ALA A 472 -4.18 -36.16 1.74
C ALA A 472 -5.64 -36.08 2.26
N MET A 473 -6.37 -35.02 1.92
CA MET A 473 -7.77 -34.77 2.27
C MET A 473 -8.71 -35.55 1.35
N ALA A 474 -9.83 -36.05 1.90
CA ALA A 474 -10.83 -36.78 1.12
C ALA A 474 -11.76 -35.82 0.35
N LEU A 475 -12.29 -36.26 -0.80
CA LEU A 475 -13.31 -35.52 -1.55
C LEU A 475 -14.64 -35.49 -0.78
N ASP A 476 -15.09 -34.31 -0.36
CA ASP A 476 -16.39 -34.06 0.28
C ASP A 476 -16.65 -32.54 0.30
N ASN A 477 -17.88 -32.08 0.07
CA ASN A 477 -18.22 -30.65 -0.02
C ASN A 477 -18.06 -29.83 1.30
N ALA A 478 -17.63 -30.46 2.39
CA ALA A 478 -17.17 -29.79 3.61
C ALA A 478 -15.63 -29.72 3.74
N ASN A 479 -14.88 -30.52 2.98
CA ASN A 479 -13.43 -30.70 3.09
C ASN A 479 -12.66 -29.64 2.30
N ARG A 480 -12.76 -28.39 2.77
CA ARG A 480 -12.06 -27.23 2.20
C ARG A 480 -10.66 -27.13 2.76
N GLY A 481 -9.72 -26.55 2.01
CA GLY A 481 -8.36 -26.32 2.49
C GLY A 481 -8.36 -25.34 3.66
N VAL A 482 -8.82 -24.11 3.40
CA VAL A 482 -8.99 -23.06 4.40
C VAL A 482 -10.46 -22.65 4.50
N SER A 483 -10.96 -22.46 5.73
CA SER A 483 -12.25 -21.81 6.01
C SER A 483 -12.00 -20.51 6.78
N LEU A 484 -12.05 -19.38 6.06
CA LEU A 484 -11.85 -18.04 6.59
C LEU A 484 -13.21 -17.40 6.95
N GLU A 485 -13.75 -17.79 8.11
CA GLU A 485 -15.00 -17.24 8.66
C GLU A 485 -14.75 -16.00 9.54
N GLY A 486 -13.54 -15.84 10.07
CA GLY A 486 -13.11 -14.62 10.76
C GLY A 486 -13.03 -13.41 9.82
N SER A 487 -13.17 -12.22 10.40
CA SER A 487 -13.03 -10.92 9.74
C SER A 487 -11.70 -10.25 10.16
N TYR A 488 -11.21 -9.29 9.37
CA TYR A 488 -9.94 -8.59 9.61
C TYR A 488 -8.73 -9.54 9.74
N TRP A 489 -8.56 -10.43 8.77
CA TRP A 489 -7.35 -11.23 8.55
C TRP A 489 -6.60 -10.79 7.30
N HIS A 490 -5.28 -10.94 7.35
CA HIS A 490 -4.38 -10.79 6.21
C HIS A 490 -3.71 -12.13 5.93
N TRP A 491 -3.95 -12.71 4.76
CA TRP A 491 -3.30 -13.94 4.29
C TRP A 491 -2.34 -13.56 3.18
N CYS A 492 -1.02 -13.74 3.36
CA CYS A 492 -0.03 -13.29 2.38
C CYS A 492 0.91 -14.42 1.92
N GLY A 493 1.13 -14.55 0.60
CA GLY A 493 2.21 -15.36 0.01
C GLY A 493 2.12 -16.88 0.19
N ILE A 494 0.96 -17.44 0.56
CA ILE A 494 0.79 -18.89 0.79
C ILE A 494 0.18 -19.57 -0.45
N ARG A 495 0.78 -20.68 -0.88
CA ARG A 495 0.16 -21.60 -1.85
C ARG A 495 -0.74 -22.60 -1.13
N ILE A 496 -2.00 -22.67 -1.50
CA ILE A 496 -3.02 -23.61 -1.02
C ILE A 496 -3.36 -24.56 -2.17
N GLN A 497 -3.10 -25.86 -1.98
CA GLN A 497 -3.29 -26.85 -3.04
C GLN A 497 -3.93 -28.16 -2.60
N GLY A 498 -4.56 -28.85 -3.55
CA GLY A 498 -5.02 -30.23 -3.37
C GLY A 498 -6.23 -30.43 -2.46
N ALA A 499 -6.94 -29.36 -2.04
CA ALA A 499 -8.07 -29.47 -1.13
C ALA A 499 -9.22 -30.33 -1.70
N GLY A 500 -9.94 -31.04 -0.83
CA GLY A 500 -11.03 -31.97 -1.20
C GLY A 500 -12.34 -31.31 -1.68
N ASP A 501 -12.38 -29.98 -1.66
CA ASP A 501 -13.44 -29.05 -2.07
C ASP A 501 -12.73 -27.73 -2.44
N ASN A 502 -13.22 -26.56 -1.99
CA ASN A 502 -12.54 -25.28 -2.25
C ASN A 502 -11.13 -25.24 -1.65
N GLY A 503 -10.21 -24.54 -2.32
CA GLY A 503 -8.91 -24.19 -1.74
C GLY A 503 -9.09 -23.28 -0.52
N MET A 504 -9.80 -22.17 -0.69
CA MET A 504 -10.30 -21.33 0.40
C MET A 504 -11.77 -21.00 0.22
N ILE A 505 -12.58 -21.16 1.28
CA ILE A 505 -13.86 -20.47 1.43
C ILE A 505 -13.64 -19.23 2.31
N LEU A 506 -14.07 -18.08 1.82
CA LEU A 506 -13.99 -16.80 2.52
C LEU A 506 -15.42 -16.35 2.89
N ALA A 507 -15.70 -16.40 4.19
CA ALA A 507 -17.02 -16.17 4.77
C ALA A 507 -17.10 -14.98 5.74
N GLY A 508 -15.95 -14.48 6.22
CA GLY A 508 -15.87 -13.21 6.96
C GLY A 508 -15.80 -11.97 6.06
N SER A 509 -15.67 -10.80 6.69
CA SER A 509 -15.63 -9.50 6.02
C SER A 509 -14.32 -8.74 6.30
N HIS A 510 -14.00 -7.74 5.50
CA HIS A 510 -12.81 -6.90 5.68
C HIS A 510 -11.50 -7.72 5.81
N ASN A 511 -11.36 -8.82 5.06
CA ASN A 511 -10.13 -9.60 4.98
C ASN A 511 -9.32 -9.18 3.74
N VAL A 512 -8.00 -9.24 3.84
CA VAL A 512 -7.06 -9.13 2.73
C VAL A 512 -6.46 -10.49 2.43
N VAL A 513 -6.53 -10.94 1.18
CA VAL A 513 -5.87 -12.15 0.71
C VAL A 513 -4.94 -11.76 -0.43
N GLU A 514 -3.64 -11.86 -0.20
CA GLU A 514 -2.60 -11.24 -1.00
C GLU A 514 -1.55 -12.24 -1.47
N LEU A 515 -1.15 -12.16 -2.74
CA LEU A 515 -0.08 -12.99 -3.33
C LEU A 515 -0.26 -14.52 -3.12
N CYS A 516 -1.46 -14.96 -2.75
CA CYS A 516 -1.77 -16.35 -2.48
C CYS A 516 -2.02 -17.10 -3.79
N GLN A 517 -1.75 -18.41 -3.78
CA GLN A 517 -1.91 -19.27 -4.94
C GLN A 517 -2.87 -20.41 -4.64
N PHE A 518 -3.96 -20.53 -5.39
CA PHE A 518 -5.01 -21.53 -5.19
C PHE A 518 -4.97 -22.53 -6.34
N THR A 519 -4.30 -23.66 -6.16
CA THR A 519 -3.98 -24.56 -7.28
C THR A 519 -4.30 -26.03 -7.06
N ASN A 520 -4.74 -26.75 -8.11
CA ASN A 520 -5.05 -28.18 -8.04
C ASN A 520 -6.09 -28.59 -6.98
N ASN A 521 -6.94 -27.67 -6.52
CA ASN A 521 -8.04 -27.97 -5.59
C ASN A 521 -9.21 -28.66 -6.33
N ARG A 522 -10.14 -29.26 -5.59
CA ARG A 522 -11.18 -30.15 -6.14
C ARG A 522 -12.53 -29.49 -6.34
N ASP A 523 -12.67 -28.25 -5.90
CA ASP A 523 -13.69 -27.27 -6.28
C ASP A 523 -12.96 -25.91 -6.47
N THR A 524 -13.68 -24.79 -6.45
CA THR A 524 -13.14 -23.44 -6.72
C THR A 524 -11.89 -23.11 -5.90
N GLY A 525 -10.89 -22.50 -6.53
CA GLY A 525 -9.63 -22.08 -5.88
C GLY A 525 -9.83 -21.19 -4.64
N LEU A 526 -10.45 -20.02 -4.81
CA LEU A 526 -10.97 -19.21 -3.70
C LEU A 526 -12.41 -18.77 -3.98
N GLN A 527 -13.34 -19.09 -3.08
CA GLN A 527 -14.74 -18.68 -3.15
C GLN A 527 -15.13 -17.74 -2.00
N ILE A 528 -15.67 -16.57 -2.31
CA ILE A 528 -16.31 -15.66 -1.34
C ILE A 528 -17.79 -16.05 -1.21
N SER A 529 -18.21 -16.52 -0.03
CA SER A 529 -19.58 -16.97 0.27
C SER A 529 -19.79 -17.19 1.77
N ARG A 530 -20.98 -16.86 2.30
CA ARG A 530 -21.35 -17.19 3.69
C ARG A 530 -21.18 -18.71 3.96
N VAL A 531 -20.61 -19.07 5.10
CA VAL A 531 -20.65 -20.45 5.64
C VAL A 531 -21.80 -20.61 6.63
N ASN A 532 -22.12 -19.57 7.41
CA ASN A 532 -23.24 -19.58 8.35
C ASN A 532 -24.59 -19.54 7.59
N THR A 533 -25.22 -20.70 7.40
CA THR A 533 -26.47 -20.82 6.63
C THR A 533 -27.67 -20.10 7.26
N SER A 534 -27.56 -19.67 8.52
CA SER A 534 -28.56 -18.88 9.23
C SER A 534 -28.64 -17.43 8.73
N TYR A 535 -27.59 -16.93 8.08
CA TYR A 535 -27.44 -15.54 7.66
C TYR A 535 -28.21 -15.29 6.36
N SER A 536 -29.52 -15.03 6.48
CA SER A 536 -30.44 -14.87 5.35
C SER A 536 -30.41 -13.50 4.68
N ASP A 537 -29.78 -12.49 5.29
CA ASP A 537 -29.69 -11.13 4.75
C ASP A 537 -28.29 -10.83 4.17
N ILE A 538 -28.24 -10.05 3.09
CA ILE A 538 -27.02 -9.66 2.38
C ILE A 538 -26.03 -8.86 3.25
N SER A 539 -26.53 -8.10 4.23
CA SER A 539 -25.69 -7.39 5.21
C SER A 539 -24.92 -8.32 6.15
N GLN A 540 -25.24 -9.61 6.15
CA GLN A 540 -24.56 -10.66 6.92
C GLN A 540 -23.65 -11.55 6.04
N TRP A 541 -23.48 -11.22 4.76
CA TRP A 541 -22.64 -11.99 3.84
C TRP A 541 -21.23 -11.38 3.75
N PRO A 542 -20.18 -12.18 3.48
CA PRO A 542 -18.79 -11.70 3.37
C PRO A 542 -18.70 -10.47 2.46
N SER A 543 -18.26 -9.35 3.04
CA SER A 543 -18.26 -8.02 2.42
C SER A 543 -16.91 -7.33 2.60
N TYR A 544 -16.59 -6.40 1.71
CA TYR A 544 -15.40 -5.54 1.79
C TYR A 544 -14.06 -6.31 1.88
N ASN A 545 -14.00 -7.53 1.34
CA ASN A 545 -12.75 -8.29 1.26
C ASN A 545 -11.97 -7.90 0.00
N THR A 546 -10.65 -7.82 0.12
CA THR A 546 -9.72 -7.50 -0.98
C THR A 546 -8.86 -8.70 -1.31
N ILE A 547 -9.02 -9.23 -2.52
CA ILE A 547 -8.20 -10.30 -3.09
C ILE A 547 -7.18 -9.64 -4.02
N LEU A 548 -5.92 -9.54 -3.57
CA LEU A 548 -4.87 -8.75 -4.21
C LEU A 548 -3.77 -9.64 -4.77
N ASN A 549 -3.37 -9.42 -6.03
CA ASN A 549 -2.21 -10.04 -6.68
C ASN A 549 -2.19 -11.59 -6.65
N CYS A 550 -3.31 -12.24 -6.31
CA CYS A 550 -3.43 -13.69 -6.15
C CYS A 550 -3.46 -14.42 -7.51
N THR A 551 -3.31 -15.74 -7.47
CA THR A 551 -3.40 -16.59 -8.65
C THR A 551 -4.20 -17.86 -8.36
N ALA A 552 -5.07 -18.27 -9.27
CA ALA A 552 -5.79 -19.54 -9.18
C ALA A 552 -5.63 -20.36 -10.46
N SER A 553 -5.22 -21.63 -10.35
CA SER A 553 -4.97 -22.45 -11.54
C SER A 553 -5.06 -23.96 -11.35
N ASN A 554 -5.42 -24.70 -12.40
CA ASN A 554 -5.54 -26.17 -12.41
C ASN A 554 -6.53 -26.74 -11.38
N ASN A 555 -7.42 -25.92 -10.80
CA ASN A 555 -8.50 -26.42 -9.94
C ASN A 555 -9.49 -27.24 -10.80
N CYS A 556 -9.94 -28.40 -10.30
CA CYS A 556 -10.69 -29.35 -11.12
C CYS A 556 -11.66 -30.26 -10.33
N ASP A 557 -12.96 -30.09 -10.59
CA ASP A 557 -14.04 -30.93 -10.07
C ASP A 557 -14.32 -32.11 -11.00
N GLU A 558 -13.45 -33.13 -10.95
CA GLU A 558 -13.45 -34.30 -11.87
C GLU A 558 -14.78 -35.08 -11.96
N ALA A 559 -15.75 -34.81 -11.08
CA ALA A 559 -17.10 -35.38 -11.11
C ALA A 559 -18.04 -34.70 -12.14
N THR A 560 -17.78 -33.45 -12.51
CA THR A 560 -18.72 -32.59 -13.26
C THR A 560 -18.05 -31.61 -14.22
N MET A 561 -16.89 -31.05 -13.87
CA MET A 561 -16.24 -29.91 -14.56
C MET A 561 -17.08 -28.62 -14.58
N GLU A 562 -18.03 -28.44 -13.65
CA GLU A 562 -19.00 -27.32 -13.60
C GLU A 562 -18.90 -26.48 -12.30
N ASN A 563 -17.86 -26.69 -11.46
CA ASN A 563 -17.77 -26.05 -10.15
C ASN A 563 -16.37 -25.55 -9.77
N ALA A 564 -15.30 -26.13 -10.31
CA ALA A 564 -13.93 -25.72 -10.03
C ALA A 564 -13.51 -24.53 -10.90
N ASP A 565 -13.97 -23.35 -10.50
CA ASP A 565 -13.44 -22.08 -11.00
C ASP A 565 -12.05 -21.78 -10.41
N GLY A 566 -11.33 -20.81 -10.97
CA GLY A 566 -10.19 -20.25 -10.26
C GLY A 566 -10.62 -19.39 -9.06
N PHE A 567 -11.50 -18.42 -9.32
CA PHE A 567 -12.08 -17.55 -8.29
C PHE A 567 -13.60 -17.54 -8.38
N ALA A 568 -14.26 -17.38 -7.24
CA ALA A 568 -15.68 -17.09 -7.22
C ALA A 568 -16.06 -16.09 -6.15
N ALA A 569 -17.10 -15.31 -6.43
CA ALA A 569 -17.77 -14.44 -5.46
C ALA A 569 -19.27 -14.54 -5.71
N LYS A 570 -19.83 -15.70 -5.34
CA LYS A 570 -21.11 -16.22 -5.83
C LYS A 570 -22.09 -16.57 -4.71
N LEU A 571 -23.32 -16.95 -5.08
CA LEU A 571 -24.42 -17.47 -4.26
C LEU A 571 -24.95 -16.55 -3.14
N THR A 572 -24.08 -16.23 -2.19
CA THR A 572 -24.32 -15.45 -0.96
C THR A 572 -23.03 -14.71 -0.59
N CYS A 573 -22.62 -13.83 -1.51
CA CYS A 573 -21.50 -12.90 -1.38
C CYS A 573 -22.05 -11.49 -1.10
N GLY A 574 -21.46 -10.78 -0.15
CA GLY A 574 -21.85 -9.42 0.25
C GLY A 574 -21.27 -8.35 -0.67
N VAL A 575 -21.34 -7.09 -0.22
CA VAL A 575 -20.99 -5.90 -1.03
C VAL A 575 -19.52 -5.51 -0.92
N GLY A 576 -19.01 -4.80 -1.93
CA GLY A 576 -17.71 -4.14 -1.86
C GLY A 576 -16.51 -5.09 -1.87
N ASN A 577 -16.69 -6.35 -2.24
CA ASN A 577 -15.58 -7.27 -2.44
C ASN A 577 -14.83 -6.91 -3.74
N VAL A 578 -13.49 -6.92 -3.68
CA VAL A 578 -12.62 -6.50 -4.78
C VAL A 578 -11.63 -7.60 -5.13
N PHE A 579 -11.45 -7.84 -6.43
CA PHE A 579 -10.29 -8.57 -6.96
C PHE A 579 -9.39 -7.56 -7.70
N ASP A 580 -8.11 -7.51 -7.33
CA ASP A 580 -7.11 -6.64 -7.96
C ASP A 580 -5.85 -7.44 -8.30
N GLY A 581 -5.25 -7.17 -9.46
CA GLY A 581 -4.03 -7.82 -9.93
C GLY A 581 -4.10 -9.35 -10.06
N CYS A 582 -5.28 -9.95 -10.00
CA CYS A 582 -5.46 -11.39 -9.90
C CYS A 582 -5.37 -12.10 -11.26
N MET A 583 -4.88 -13.33 -11.26
CA MET A 583 -4.77 -14.18 -12.47
C MET A 583 -5.48 -15.52 -12.27
N SER A 584 -6.30 -15.92 -13.25
CA SER A 584 -7.05 -17.17 -13.19
C SER A 584 -6.89 -17.97 -14.47
N TYR A 585 -6.24 -19.14 -14.39
CA TYR A 585 -5.94 -19.90 -15.59
C TYR A 585 -5.99 -21.42 -15.50
N ASN A 586 -6.36 -22.05 -16.61
CA ASN A 586 -6.43 -23.50 -16.74
C ASN A 586 -7.25 -24.19 -15.62
N ASN A 587 -8.33 -23.57 -15.13
CA ASN A 587 -9.29 -24.23 -14.23
C ASN A 587 -10.31 -25.04 -15.07
N SER A 588 -10.96 -26.07 -14.50
CA SER A 588 -11.85 -26.93 -15.31
C SER A 588 -13.19 -26.31 -15.65
N ASP A 589 -13.70 -25.35 -14.86
CA ASP A 589 -14.81 -24.48 -15.28
C ASP A 589 -14.31 -23.05 -15.59
N ASP A 590 -14.75 -21.99 -14.89
CA ASP A 590 -14.47 -20.61 -15.27
C ASP A 590 -13.21 -19.99 -14.62
N GLY A 591 -12.73 -18.90 -15.20
CA GLY A 591 -11.73 -18.06 -14.55
C GLY A 591 -12.30 -17.35 -13.31
N TRP A 592 -13.50 -16.76 -13.45
CA TRP A 592 -14.27 -16.14 -12.37
C TRP A 592 -15.76 -16.48 -12.49
N ASP A 593 -16.38 -16.99 -11.43
CA ASP A 593 -17.84 -17.14 -11.33
C ASP A 593 -18.47 -16.21 -10.27
N LEU A 594 -19.42 -15.39 -10.71
CA LEU A 594 -20.22 -14.48 -9.89
C LEU A 594 -21.70 -14.92 -9.81
N PHE A 595 -21.98 -16.22 -9.95
CA PHE A 595 -23.34 -16.77 -10.03
C PHE A 595 -24.27 -16.33 -8.89
N ALA A 596 -25.25 -15.49 -9.24
CA ALA A 596 -26.39 -15.18 -8.38
C ALA A 596 -27.50 -16.23 -8.54
N LYS A 597 -28.15 -16.62 -7.44
CA LYS A 597 -29.16 -17.70 -7.41
C LYS A 597 -30.53 -17.15 -7.01
N SER A 598 -31.57 -17.44 -7.79
CA SER A 598 -32.93 -16.90 -7.56
C SER A 598 -33.54 -17.25 -6.19
N ALA A 599 -32.99 -18.25 -5.49
CA ALA A 599 -33.41 -18.66 -4.15
C ALA A 599 -32.76 -17.85 -3.01
N THR A 600 -31.65 -17.16 -3.26
CA THR A 600 -30.97 -16.26 -2.30
C THR A 600 -31.10 -14.79 -2.70
N GLY A 601 -31.28 -14.50 -3.99
CA GLY A 601 -31.42 -13.14 -4.52
C GLY A 601 -30.11 -12.60 -5.09
N SER A 602 -30.04 -11.27 -5.24
CA SER A 602 -28.81 -10.59 -5.66
C SER A 602 -27.70 -10.84 -4.66
N ILE A 603 -26.49 -11.08 -5.16
CA ILE A 603 -25.26 -10.90 -4.38
C ILE A 603 -24.89 -9.40 -4.37
N GLY A 604 -23.87 -9.02 -3.62
CA GLY A 604 -23.33 -7.66 -3.68
C GLY A 604 -22.56 -7.41 -4.97
N ALA A 605 -22.45 -6.14 -5.37
CA ALA A 605 -21.56 -5.77 -6.46
C ALA A 605 -20.11 -6.13 -6.11
N VAL A 606 -19.40 -6.64 -7.11
CA VAL A 606 -17.99 -7.06 -7.04
C VAL A 606 -17.24 -6.27 -8.10
N THR A 607 -16.09 -5.73 -7.73
CA THR A 607 -15.17 -5.02 -8.63
C THR A 607 -14.02 -5.96 -8.98
N LEU A 608 -13.74 -6.16 -10.26
CA LEU A 608 -12.54 -6.87 -10.72
C LEU A 608 -11.71 -5.88 -11.52
N ARG A 609 -10.56 -5.47 -10.99
CA ARG A 609 -9.65 -4.54 -11.66
C ARG A 609 -8.29 -5.18 -11.92
N ASN A 610 -7.64 -4.82 -13.02
CA ASN A 610 -6.32 -5.34 -13.40
C ASN A 610 -6.23 -6.89 -13.45
N CYS A 611 -7.33 -7.59 -13.75
CA CYS A 611 -7.40 -9.06 -13.67
C CYS A 611 -7.22 -9.75 -15.03
N ILE A 612 -6.64 -10.95 -15.05
CA ILE A 612 -6.42 -11.73 -16.29
C ILE A 612 -6.99 -13.15 -16.17
N ALA A 613 -7.86 -13.54 -17.10
CA ALA A 613 -8.50 -14.87 -17.14
C ALA A 613 -8.14 -15.64 -18.43
N PHE A 614 -7.51 -16.81 -18.35
CA PHE A 614 -7.08 -17.52 -19.56
C PHE A 614 -7.10 -19.05 -19.53
N ARG A 615 -7.34 -19.67 -20.69
CA ARG A 615 -7.35 -21.15 -20.89
C ARG A 615 -8.30 -21.93 -19.97
N ASN A 616 -9.23 -21.26 -19.28
CA ASN A 616 -10.20 -21.92 -18.42
C ASN A 616 -11.18 -22.78 -19.25
N GLY A 617 -11.72 -23.81 -18.61
CA GLY A 617 -12.36 -24.99 -19.22
C GLY A 617 -11.43 -26.20 -19.37
N TRP A 618 -10.10 -26.05 -19.20
CA TRP A 618 -9.09 -27.11 -19.32
C TRP A 618 -7.89 -26.90 -18.38
N THR A 619 -7.58 -27.90 -17.56
CA THR A 619 -6.31 -28.00 -16.82
C THR A 619 -5.11 -28.26 -17.74
N GLU A 620 -3.91 -27.90 -17.29
CA GLU A 620 -2.65 -28.09 -18.02
C GLU A 620 -2.29 -29.57 -18.22
N ASP A 621 -2.82 -30.50 -17.41
CA ASP A 621 -2.71 -31.95 -17.62
C ASP A 621 -3.84 -32.54 -18.49
N GLY A 622 -4.75 -31.70 -19.01
CA GLY A 622 -5.74 -32.07 -20.02
C GLY A 622 -7.07 -32.61 -19.50
N ARG A 623 -7.35 -32.51 -18.18
CA ARG A 623 -8.70 -32.67 -17.62
C ARG A 623 -9.53 -31.41 -17.87
N GLY A 624 -10.85 -31.55 -18.02
CA GLY A 624 -11.76 -30.46 -18.40
C GLY A 624 -12.54 -30.79 -19.68
N GLY A 625 -13.17 -29.78 -20.26
CA GLY A 625 -14.18 -29.96 -21.31
C GLY A 625 -15.43 -30.68 -20.80
N GLY A 626 -16.26 -31.15 -21.74
CA GLY A 626 -17.56 -31.75 -21.42
C GLY A 626 -18.66 -30.70 -21.34
N ASP A 627 -19.38 -30.65 -20.23
CA ASP A 627 -20.51 -29.73 -20.01
C ASP A 627 -20.11 -28.37 -19.39
N CYS A 628 -18.83 -28.21 -19.01
CA CYS A 628 -18.25 -26.99 -18.42
C CYS A 628 -18.62 -25.68 -19.16
N ASP A 629 -18.89 -24.62 -18.40
CA ASP A 629 -19.22 -23.29 -18.91
C ASP A 629 -17.96 -22.58 -19.44
N GLY A 630 -16.79 -22.75 -18.81
CA GLY A 630 -15.46 -22.61 -19.42
C GLY A 630 -15.10 -21.22 -19.95
N ASN A 631 -15.53 -20.16 -19.27
CA ASN A 631 -15.33 -18.77 -19.68
C ASN A 631 -14.20 -18.09 -18.89
N GLY A 632 -13.72 -16.94 -19.36
CA GLY A 632 -12.79 -16.10 -18.61
C GLY A 632 -13.48 -15.45 -17.40
N PHE A 633 -14.57 -14.71 -17.65
CA PHE A 633 -15.35 -14.02 -16.63
C PHE A 633 -16.86 -14.27 -16.79
N LYS A 634 -17.48 -14.95 -15.81
CA LYS A 634 -18.90 -15.35 -15.72
C LYS A 634 -19.63 -14.48 -14.70
N LEU A 635 -20.30 -13.45 -15.21
CA LEU A 635 -20.64 -12.24 -14.45
C LEU A 635 -22.09 -12.23 -13.91
N GLY A 636 -22.57 -13.40 -13.47
CA GLY A 636 -23.86 -13.55 -12.82
C GLY A 636 -24.51 -14.90 -13.05
N GLY A 637 -25.82 -14.97 -12.81
CA GLY A 637 -26.58 -16.22 -12.95
C GLY A 637 -28.09 -16.05 -12.80
N SER A 638 -28.82 -17.13 -13.10
CA SER A 638 -30.24 -17.35 -12.75
C SER A 638 -31.27 -16.26 -13.11
N GLY A 639 -30.94 -15.28 -13.96
CA GLY A 639 -31.83 -14.14 -14.22
C GLY A 639 -31.86 -13.11 -13.07
N VAL A 640 -30.82 -13.10 -12.23
CA VAL A 640 -30.73 -12.26 -11.03
C VAL A 640 -29.70 -11.15 -11.25
N GLY A 641 -30.12 -9.90 -11.00
CA GLY A 641 -29.36 -8.72 -11.38
C GLY A 641 -28.39 -8.23 -10.31
N THR A 642 -27.12 -8.04 -10.66
CA THR A 642 -26.09 -7.46 -9.78
C THR A 642 -25.08 -6.64 -10.59
N ALA A 643 -24.92 -5.35 -10.25
CA ALA A 643 -24.13 -4.39 -11.05
C ALA A 643 -22.60 -4.53 -10.82
N HIS A 644 -22.02 -5.65 -11.27
CA HIS A 644 -20.58 -5.87 -11.26
C HIS A 644 -19.84 -4.91 -12.18
N VAL A 645 -18.59 -4.59 -11.83
CA VAL A 645 -17.71 -3.66 -12.53
C VAL A 645 -16.41 -4.37 -12.87
N LEU A 646 -15.95 -4.26 -14.12
CA LEU A 646 -14.64 -4.75 -14.54
C LEU A 646 -13.84 -3.66 -15.23
N GLU A 647 -12.59 -3.52 -14.81
CA GLU A 647 -11.70 -2.45 -15.22
C GLU A 647 -10.31 -3.00 -15.54
N ASN A 648 -9.76 -2.64 -16.70
CA ASN A 648 -8.40 -3.03 -17.08
C ASN A 648 -8.17 -4.56 -17.15
N CYS A 649 -9.16 -5.34 -17.57
CA CYS A 649 -9.12 -6.81 -17.54
C CYS A 649 -8.80 -7.44 -18.91
N ILE A 650 -8.09 -8.57 -18.91
CA ILE A 650 -7.79 -9.36 -20.11
C ILE A 650 -8.44 -10.75 -20.01
N ALA A 651 -9.13 -11.19 -21.06
CA ALA A 651 -9.56 -12.58 -21.20
C ALA A 651 -8.95 -13.20 -22.47
N PHE A 652 -8.20 -14.30 -22.36
CA PHE A 652 -7.64 -14.96 -23.55
C PHE A 652 -7.64 -16.49 -23.56
N GLU A 653 -7.74 -17.08 -24.75
CA GLU A 653 -7.66 -18.55 -24.96
C GLU A 653 -8.62 -19.43 -24.13
N ASN A 654 -9.64 -18.86 -23.47
CA ASN A 654 -10.63 -19.62 -22.71
C ASN A 654 -11.49 -20.49 -23.65
N LEU A 655 -11.99 -21.62 -23.13
CA LEU A 655 -12.75 -22.62 -23.89
C LEU A 655 -13.98 -22.01 -24.58
N HIS A 656 -14.69 -21.13 -23.88
CA HIS A 656 -15.93 -20.51 -24.32
C HIS A 656 -15.81 -18.98 -24.39
N HIS A 657 -16.47 -18.20 -23.52
CA HIS A 657 -16.45 -16.74 -23.62
C HIS A 657 -15.20 -16.12 -22.99
N GLY A 658 -14.77 -14.95 -23.49
CA GLY A 658 -13.84 -14.11 -22.76
C GLY A 658 -14.55 -13.44 -21.57
N PHE A 659 -15.58 -12.65 -21.89
CA PHE A 659 -16.48 -12.02 -20.93
C PHE A 659 -17.94 -12.42 -21.23
N THR A 660 -18.70 -12.81 -20.22
CA THR A 660 -20.11 -13.19 -20.35
C THR A 660 -20.92 -12.68 -19.16
N ASP A 661 -22.01 -11.96 -19.44
CA ASP A 661 -22.95 -11.47 -18.43
C ASP A 661 -23.73 -12.58 -17.69
N ASN A 662 -23.55 -13.83 -18.11
CA ASN A 662 -24.25 -15.04 -17.69
C ASN A 662 -25.71 -14.87 -17.19
N ASN A 663 -26.54 -14.18 -17.97
CA ASN A 663 -27.95 -13.93 -17.66
C ASN A 663 -28.19 -13.05 -16.42
N ASN A 664 -27.27 -12.13 -16.14
CA ASN A 664 -27.43 -11.00 -15.21
C ASN A 664 -28.20 -9.85 -15.88
N PRO A 665 -29.48 -9.57 -15.51
CA PRO A 665 -30.25 -8.48 -16.11
C PRO A 665 -29.78 -7.06 -15.74
N LEU A 666 -28.96 -6.88 -14.70
CA LEU A 666 -28.52 -5.57 -14.19
C LEU A 666 -26.99 -5.54 -14.12
N PHE A 667 -26.34 -5.36 -15.27
CA PHE A 667 -24.88 -5.30 -15.35
C PHE A 667 -24.37 -3.86 -15.14
N GLY A 668 -23.17 -3.71 -14.57
CA GLY A 668 -22.52 -2.42 -14.37
C GLY A 668 -21.73 -1.99 -15.62
N SER A 669 -20.43 -2.28 -15.62
CA SER A 669 -19.51 -1.82 -16.67
C SER A 669 -18.40 -2.80 -17.03
N LEU A 670 -17.96 -2.74 -18.28
CA LEU A 670 -16.64 -3.17 -18.74
C LEU A 670 -15.89 -1.93 -19.23
N THR A 671 -14.74 -1.63 -18.63
CA THR A 671 -13.87 -0.50 -19.01
C THR A 671 -12.45 -1.02 -19.28
N ASN A 672 -11.79 -0.55 -20.34
CA ASN A 672 -10.41 -0.94 -20.68
C ASN A 672 -10.22 -2.48 -20.74
N CYS A 673 -11.11 -3.23 -21.40
CA CYS A 673 -11.03 -4.70 -21.39
C CYS A 673 -10.62 -5.27 -22.75
N THR A 674 -9.62 -6.14 -22.77
CA THR A 674 -9.16 -6.88 -23.97
C THR A 674 -9.67 -8.31 -23.94
N SER A 675 -10.26 -8.78 -25.04
CA SER A 675 -10.68 -10.17 -25.23
C SER A 675 -10.02 -10.73 -26.48
N PHE A 676 -9.12 -11.69 -26.32
CA PHE A 676 -8.27 -12.24 -27.40
C PHE A 676 -8.41 -13.75 -27.53
N ALA A 677 -8.62 -14.27 -28.74
CA ALA A 677 -8.43 -15.69 -29.04
C ALA A 677 -9.24 -16.69 -28.16
N ASN A 678 -10.33 -16.25 -27.51
CA ASN A 678 -11.24 -17.12 -26.77
C ASN A 678 -12.10 -17.97 -27.72
N SER A 679 -13.01 -18.77 -27.18
CA SER A 679 -13.85 -19.73 -27.92
C SER A 679 -13.04 -20.86 -28.55
N LYS A 680 -12.08 -21.45 -27.82
CA LYS A 680 -11.33 -22.63 -28.29
C LYS A 680 -12.26 -23.78 -28.71
N GLY A 681 -13.37 -23.99 -27.98
CA GLY A 681 -14.41 -24.98 -28.28
C GLY A 681 -15.32 -24.60 -29.46
N GLY A 682 -15.33 -23.33 -29.85
CA GLY A 682 -16.09 -22.79 -30.98
C GLY A 682 -17.51 -22.33 -30.62
N GLY A 683 -18.06 -21.44 -31.45
CA GLY A 683 -19.46 -21.00 -31.35
C GLY A 683 -19.78 -20.04 -30.21
N LYS A 684 -18.79 -19.65 -29.39
CA LYS A 684 -18.91 -18.67 -28.30
C LYS A 684 -18.21 -17.37 -28.70
N ALA A 685 -18.55 -16.26 -28.05
CA ALA A 685 -18.09 -14.91 -28.41
C ALA A 685 -17.02 -14.38 -27.43
N ASN A 686 -16.16 -13.46 -27.88
CA ASN A 686 -15.20 -12.76 -27.01
C ASN A 686 -15.92 -11.93 -25.93
N PHE A 687 -17.04 -11.29 -26.27
CA PHE A 687 -17.94 -10.56 -25.37
C PHE A 687 -19.42 -10.96 -25.58
N GLN A 688 -20.04 -11.54 -24.55
CA GLN A 688 -21.44 -11.99 -24.55
C GLN A 688 -22.23 -11.24 -23.46
N MET A 689 -22.55 -9.98 -23.74
CA MET A 689 -23.09 -8.99 -22.79
C MET A 689 -24.48 -8.49 -23.23
N ASP A 690 -25.37 -9.42 -23.64
CA ASP A 690 -26.67 -9.10 -24.25
C ASP A 690 -27.89 -9.75 -23.56
N ARG A 691 -27.71 -10.44 -22.43
CA ARG A 691 -28.78 -10.88 -21.53
C ARG A 691 -29.02 -9.84 -20.41
N CYS A 692 -28.07 -8.92 -20.17
CA CYS A 692 -28.33 -7.71 -19.40
C CYS A 692 -29.37 -6.79 -20.09
N THR A 693 -30.06 -5.98 -19.27
CA THR A 693 -31.06 -5.00 -19.77
C THR A 693 -30.45 -3.64 -20.04
N ALA A 694 -29.35 -3.32 -19.35
CA ALA A 694 -28.42 -2.25 -19.62
C ALA A 694 -27.03 -2.63 -19.06
N GLY A 695 -26.00 -1.96 -19.56
CA GLY A 695 -24.61 -2.05 -19.15
C GLY A 695 -23.78 -0.98 -19.89
N THR A 696 -22.61 -0.64 -19.39
CA THR A 696 -21.71 0.36 -20.01
C THR A 696 -20.42 -0.30 -20.49
N PHE A 697 -20.06 -0.05 -21.75
CA PHE A 697 -18.98 -0.76 -22.45
C PHE A 697 -18.02 0.26 -23.08
N THR A 698 -16.88 0.49 -22.46
CA THR A 698 -15.96 1.58 -22.84
C THR A 698 -14.54 1.06 -23.01
N ASN A 699 -13.81 1.54 -24.02
CA ASN A 699 -12.42 1.13 -24.28
C ASN A 699 -12.28 -0.40 -24.42
N LEU A 700 -13.22 -1.06 -25.10
CA LEU A 700 -13.17 -2.51 -25.33
C LEU A 700 -12.39 -2.85 -26.59
N LEU A 701 -11.54 -3.88 -26.51
CA LEU A 701 -10.85 -4.44 -27.65
C LEU A 701 -11.15 -5.94 -27.77
N SER A 702 -11.89 -6.32 -28.80
CA SER A 702 -12.06 -7.71 -29.21
C SER A 702 -11.06 -8.04 -30.33
N TYR A 703 -10.28 -9.10 -30.17
CA TYR A 703 -9.49 -9.67 -31.25
C TYR A 703 -9.75 -11.18 -31.41
N VAL A 704 -10.26 -11.54 -32.59
CA VAL A 704 -10.50 -12.91 -33.05
C VAL A 704 -9.43 -13.26 -34.08
N SER A 705 -8.45 -14.07 -33.67
CA SER A 705 -7.33 -14.53 -34.50
C SER A 705 -7.63 -15.83 -35.28
N TYR A 706 -8.75 -16.52 -35.01
CA TYR A 706 -9.14 -17.74 -35.72
C TYR A 706 -10.67 -17.91 -35.88
N GLY A 707 -11.07 -18.64 -36.92
CA GLY A 707 -12.41 -18.50 -37.54
C GLY A 707 -13.60 -19.24 -36.91
N ASN A 708 -13.54 -19.67 -35.64
CA ASN A 708 -14.65 -20.38 -34.98
C ASN A 708 -15.43 -19.52 -33.94
N CYS A 709 -14.94 -18.32 -33.63
CA CYS A 709 -15.56 -17.42 -32.65
C CYS A 709 -16.87 -16.84 -33.19
N ALA A 710 -17.88 -16.77 -32.33
CA ALA A 710 -19.17 -16.17 -32.61
C ALA A 710 -19.10 -14.62 -32.52
N SER A 711 -20.18 -13.97 -32.94
CA SER A 711 -20.28 -12.52 -32.87
C SER A 711 -20.44 -12.04 -31.43
N ASP A 712 -19.68 -11.01 -31.07
CA ASP A 712 -19.85 -10.21 -29.86
C ASP A 712 -21.20 -9.50 -29.87
N LYS A 713 -21.83 -9.41 -28.69
CA LYS A 713 -23.18 -8.88 -28.49
C LYS A 713 -23.24 -8.05 -27.21
N PHE A 714 -23.95 -6.93 -27.29
CA PHE A 714 -24.10 -5.99 -26.18
C PHE A 714 -25.56 -5.48 -26.09
N VAL A 715 -26.04 -5.22 -24.88
CA VAL A 715 -27.27 -4.45 -24.59
C VAL A 715 -26.95 -3.38 -23.54
N GLY A 716 -27.12 -2.11 -23.91
CA GLY A 716 -26.72 -0.97 -23.08
C GLY A 716 -26.09 0.14 -23.92
N LYS A 717 -24.94 0.65 -23.50
CA LYS A 717 -24.19 1.69 -24.21
C LYS A 717 -22.75 1.27 -24.46
N ILE A 718 -22.24 1.54 -25.66
CA ILE A 718 -20.87 1.24 -26.07
C ILE A 718 -20.18 2.48 -26.65
N GLY A 719 -18.89 2.67 -26.38
CA GLY A 719 -18.09 3.76 -26.95
C GLY A 719 -16.59 3.49 -26.86
N ASN A 720 -15.82 4.22 -27.67
CA ASN A 720 -14.39 4.06 -27.91
C ASN A 720 -13.96 2.58 -27.91
N SER A 721 -14.59 1.74 -28.75
CA SER A 721 -14.46 0.28 -28.67
C SER A 721 -14.44 -0.37 -30.05
N VAL A 722 -13.71 -1.48 -30.18
CA VAL A 722 -13.73 -2.34 -31.37
C VAL A 722 -14.20 -3.75 -31.02
N TYR A 723 -15.25 -4.24 -31.69
CA TYR A 723 -15.85 -5.54 -31.43
C TYR A 723 -16.10 -6.34 -32.73
N TYR A 724 -16.12 -7.66 -32.62
CA TYR A 724 -16.28 -8.57 -33.75
C TYR A 724 -17.75 -8.99 -33.93
N ASN A 725 -18.35 -8.72 -35.09
CA ASN A 725 -19.72 -9.12 -35.36
C ASN A 725 -19.95 -9.49 -36.84
N SER A 726 -20.57 -10.66 -37.07
CA SER A 726 -20.90 -11.20 -38.39
C SER A 726 -19.71 -11.25 -39.37
N SER A 727 -18.58 -11.78 -38.91
CA SER A 727 -17.33 -11.90 -39.71
C SER A 727 -16.76 -10.55 -40.18
N LYS A 728 -17.00 -9.49 -39.41
CA LYS A 728 -16.43 -8.14 -39.57
C LYS A 728 -16.12 -7.54 -38.20
N TYR A 729 -15.34 -6.47 -38.18
CA TYR A 729 -15.15 -5.65 -36.99
C TYR A 729 -15.89 -4.33 -37.14
N TYR A 730 -16.37 -3.82 -36.01
CA TYR A 730 -17.07 -2.55 -35.90
C TYR A 730 -16.40 -1.69 -34.83
N GLN A 731 -16.04 -0.47 -35.21
CA GLN A 731 -15.39 0.50 -34.32
C GLN A 731 -16.38 1.62 -33.96
N VAL A 732 -16.57 1.84 -32.66
CA VAL A 732 -17.46 2.85 -32.10
C VAL A 732 -16.59 3.96 -31.51
N GLY A 733 -16.72 5.18 -32.03
CA GLY A 733 -16.02 6.36 -31.49
C GLY A 733 -16.72 6.92 -30.25
N SER A 734 -17.68 7.83 -30.43
CA SER A 734 -18.50 8.37 -29.33
C SER A 734 -19.45 7.32 -28.73
N MET A 735 -19.81 7.48 -27.45
CA MET A 735 -20.81 6.63 -26.78
C MET A 735 -22.14 6.59 -27.56
N ALA A 736 -22.64 5.38 -27.81
CA ALA A 736 -23.88 5.11 -28.53
C ALA A 736 -24.67 3.96 -27.90
N ASP A 737 -25.99 3.98 -28.05
CA ASP A 737 -26.86 2.91 -27.55
C ASP A 737 -26.75 1.64 -28.43
N ILE A 738 -26.60 0.47 -27.82
CA ILE A 738 -26.48 -0.84 -28.48
C ILE A 738 -27.48 -1.84 -27.89
N SER A 739 -28.09 -2.64 -28.76
CA SER A 739 -29.23 -3.50 -28.46
C SER A 739 -29.24 -4.73 -29.36
N LYS A 740 -28.13 -5.49 -29.35
CA LYS A 740 -27.84 -6.64 -30.26
C LYS A 740 -27.73 -6.27 -31.75
N ASN A 741 -27.92 -5.00 -32.11
CA ASN A 741 -27.68 -4.44 -33.43
C ASN A 741 -26.18 -4.17 -33.65
N LYS A 742 -25.83 -3.79 -34.89
CA LYS A 742 -24.51 -3.26 -35.25
C LYS A 742 -24.52 -1.75 -35.06
N VAL A 743 -23.51 -1.25 -34.37
CA VAL A 743 -23.22 0.15 -34.04
C VAL A 743 -21.76 0.44 -34.38
N GLY A 744 -21.45 1.65 -34.83
CA GLY A 744 -20.12 2.04 -35.27
C GLY A 744 -19.83 1.71 -36.74
N ASP A 745 -18.67 2.15 -37.21
CA ASP A 745 -18.23 1.98 -38.59
C ASP A 745 -17.58 0.59 -38.80
N ALA A 746 -17.79 0.01 -39.98
CA ALA A 746 -17.21 -1.29 -40.31
C ALA A 746 -15.75 -1.13 -40.75
N VAL A 747 -14.83 -1.70 -39.97
CA VAL A 747 -13.37 -1.53 -40.13
C VAL A 747 -12.66 -2.84 -40.46
N THR A 748 -11.41 -2.75 -40.92
CA THR A 748 -10.43 -3.82 -40.72
C THR A 748 -10.22 -3.95 -39.21
N GLY A 749 -10.33 -5.15 -38.65
CA GLY A 749 -10.10 -5.36 -37.22
C GLY A 749 -8.62 -5.41 -36.84
N PRO A 750 -8.31 -5.53 -35.53
CA PRO A 750 -6.96 -5.73 -35.05
C PRO A 750 -6.24 -6.87 -35.78
N GLN A 751 -4.94 -6.70 -36.00
CA GLN A 751 -4.02 -7.69 -36.56
C GLN A 751 -2.88 -7.94 -35.55
N ASP A 752 -2.09 -9.01 -35.72
CA ASP A 752 -0.92 -9.27 -34.86
C ASP A 752 0.02 -8.05 -34.75
N SER A 753 0.14 -7.27 -35.84
CA SER A 753 0.97 -6.05 -35.90
C SER A 753 0.43 -4.85 -35.14
N ASP A 754 -0.82 -4.87 -34.65
CA ASP A 754 -1.33 -3.85 -33.75
C ASP A 754 -0.74 -3.99 -32.34
N PHE A 755 -0.20 -5.16 -31.97
CA PHE A 755 0.28 -5.48 -30.63
C PHE A 755 1.82 -5.60 -30.56
N ILE A 756 2.39 -5.36 -29.38
CA ILE A 756 3.80 -5.63 -29.08
C ILE A 756 4.06 -7.15 -29.12
N SER A 757 3.14 -7.95 -28.57
CA SER A 757 3.10 -9.40 -28.75
C SER A 757 1.68 -9.95 -28.66
N VAL A 758 1.35 -10.89 -29.55
CA VAL A 758 0.17 -11.77 -29.45
C VAL A 758 0.54 -13.20 -29.04
N THR A 759 1.83 -13.46 -28.77
CA THR A 759 2.32 -14.79 -28.39
C THR A 759 2.14 -14.97 -26.89
N ALA A 760 1.12 -15.74 -26.50
CA ALA A 760 0.93 -16.13 -25.11
C ALA A 760 2.05 -17.09 -24.66
N PRO A 761 2.56 -16.99 -23.42
CA PRO A 761 3.51 -17.97 -22.88
C PRO A 761 2.93 -19.40 -22.86
N ALA A 762 3.80 -20.40 -22.91
CA ALA A 762 3.41 -21.79 -22.97
C ALA A 762 2.69 -22.26 -21.68
N GLU A 763 1.91 -23.34 -21.79
CA GLU A 763 1.43 -24.08 -20.61
C GLU A 763 2.62 -24.69 -19.87
N GLY A 764 2.52 -24.80 -18.54
CA GLY A 764 3.63 -25.08 -17.63
C GLY A 764 4.51 -23.87 -17.30
N THR A 765 4.14 -22.66 -17.72
CA THR A 765 4.77 -21.42 -17.23
C THR A 765 4.26 -21.12 -15.82
N ASP A 766 5.16 -20.89 -14.85
CA ASP A 766 4.76 -20.30 -13.56
C ASP A 766 4.40 -18.81 -13.77
N PHE A 767 3.17 -18.56 -14.19
CA PHE A 767 2.66 -17.21 -14.38
C PHE A 767 2.65 -16.39 -13.08
N HIS A 768 2.54 -17.03 -11.91
CA HIS A 768 2.60 -16.29 -10.64
C HIS A 768 4.00 -15.77 -10.37
N THR A 769 5.07 -16.46 -10.78
CA THR A 769 6.44 -15.93 -10.69
C THR A 769 6.79 -15.02 -11.87
N VAL A 770 6.30 -15.30 -13.09
CA VAL A 770 6.72 -14.62 -14.33
C VAL A 770 5.92 -13.35 -14.62
N TRP A 771 4.61 -13.32 -14.37
CA TRP A 771 3.75 -12.15 -14.62
C TRP A 771 3.50 -11.32 -13.36
N ARG A 772 4.56 -11.09 -12.59
CA ARG A 772 4.57 -10.20 -11.41
C ARG A 772 5.73 -9.21 -11.53
N ASN A 773 5.43 -7.93 -11.31
CA ASN A 773 6.42 -6.94 -10.94
C ASN A 773 6.87 -7.20 -9.47
N PRO A 774 7.97 -6.60 -8.98
CA PRO A 774 8.42 -6.80 -7.60
C PRO A 774 7.40 -6.38 -6.52
N ASP A 775 6.48 -5.47 -6.85
CA ASP A 775 5.36 -5.03 -6.00
C ASP A 775 4.12 -5.95 -6.08
N GLY A 776 4.23 -7.10 -6.76
CA GLY A 776 3.13 -8.04 -6.94
C GLY A 776 2.11 -7.64 -8.01
N SER A 777 2.15 -6.44 -8.58
CA SER A 777 1.25 -6.05 -9.67
C SER A 777 1.54 -6.85 -10.95
N ILE A 778 0.57 -6.97 -11.86
CA ILE A 778 0.77 -7.75 -13.09
C ILE A 778 1.65 -7.00 -14.11
N THR A 779 2.61 -7.71 -14.69
CA THR A 779 3.22 -7.37 -15.98
C THR A 779 2.90 -8.45 -17.00
N THR A 780 2.58 -8.05 -18.23
CA THR A 780 2.42 -8.98 -19.36
C THR A 780 3.64 -8.98 -20.28
N HIS A 781 4.68 -8.19 -19.96
CA HIS A 781 5.84 -7.92 -20.82
C HIS A 781 5.46 -7.52 -22.25
N GLY A 782 4.38 -6.74 -22.41
CA GLY A 782 3.87 -6.31 -23.71
C GLY A 782 2.92 -7.29 -24.41
N PHE A 783 2.65 -8.49 -23.85
CA PHE A 783 1.61 -9.37 -24.37
C PHE A 783 0.23 -8.68 -24.31
N LEU A 784 -0.44 -8.66 -25.47
CA LEU A 784 -1.69 -7.95 -25.78
C LEU A 784 -1.69 -6.42 -25.56
N MET A 785 -0.52 -5.82 -25.36
CA MET A 785 -0.37 -4.36 -25.33
C MET A 785 -0.26 -3.81 -26.75
N LEU A 786 -0.96 -2.72 -27.05
CA LEU A 786 -0.94 -2.10 -28.38
C LEU A 786 0.38 -1.37 -28.66
N THR A 787 0.87 -1.45 -29.89
CA THR A 787 1.98 -0.62 -30.37
C THR A 787 1.53 0.83 -30.52
N GLU A 788 2.47 1.77 -30.36
CA GLU A 788 2.24 3.21 -30.57
C GLU A 788 1.61 3.59 -31.92
N ASN A 789 1.73 2.73 -32.95
CA ASN A 789 1.24 2.96 -34.31
C ASN A 789 -0.11 2.26 -34.59
N SER A 790 -0.73 1.58 -33.61
CA SER A 790 -2.02 0.91 -33.79
C SER A 790 -3.18 1.88 -33.98
N GLY A 791 -4.11 1.52 -34.87
CA GLY A 791 -5.37 2.25 -35.08
C GLY A 791 -6.38 2.12 -33.93
N PHE A 792 -6.09 1.30 -32.91
CA PHE A 792 -6.95 1.01 -31.76
C PHE A 792 -6.43 1.60 -30.45
N GLN A 793 -5.45 2.51 -30.51
CA GLN A 793 -4.91 3.18 -29.32
C GLN A 793 -6.00 3.81 -28.44
N GLY A 794 -5.87 3.62 -27.13
CA GLY A 794 -6.91 3.96 -26.14
C GLY A 794 -8.04 2.93 -26.00
N MET A 795 -7.95 1.76 -26.65
CA MET A 795 -8.87 0.62 -26.46
C MET A 795 -8.13 -0.59 -25.88
N GLY A 796 -8.84 -1.41 -25.11
CA GLY A 796 -8.28 -2.59 -24.43
C GLY A 796 -7.69 -2.27 -23.06
N ALA A 797 -7.13 -3.31 -22.44
CA ALA A 797 -6.41 -3.22 -21.18
C ALA A 797 -4.96 -2.75 -21.38
N VAL A 798 -4.41 -2.10 -20.36
CA VAL A 798 -3.03 -1.59 -20.30
C VAL A 798 -2.36 -2.11 -19.03
N PHE A 799 -1.29 -2.88 -19.21
CA PHE A 799 -0.42 -3.40 -18.16
C PHE A 799 1.01 -2.93 -18.38
N SER A 800 1.87 -3.12 -17.37
CA SER A 800 3.29 -2.79 -17.49
C SER A 800 3.92 -3.46 -18.71
N THR A 801 4.53 -2.65 -19.58
CA THR A 801 5.31 -3.09 -20.74
C THR A 801 6.79 -3.27 -20.40
N GLN A 802 7.19 -3.18 -19.13
CA GLN A 802 8.59 -3.38 -18.75
C GLN A 802 9.06 -4.76 -19.17
N GLU A 803 10.05 -4.77 -20.06
CA GLU A 803 10.78 -5.96 -20.47
C GLU A 803 11.47 -6.55 -19.23
N GLN A 804 11.35 -7.86 -19.02
CA GLN A 804 12.04 -8.49 -17.91
C GLN A 804 13.56 -8.30 -18.11
N PRO A 805 14.33 -7.88 -17.09
CA PRO A 805 15.76 -8.06 -17.10
C PRO A 805 16.04 -9.53 -17.45
N PRO A 806 16.91 -9.83 -18.43
CA PRO A 806 17.01 -11.17 -19.00
C PRO A 806 17.27 -12.18 -17.89
N VAL A 807 16.43 -13.23 -17.83
CA VAL A 807 16.50 -14.27 -16.78
C VAL A 807 17.95 -14.67 -16.60
N VAL A 808 18.54 -14.25 -15.48
CA VAL A 808 19.91 -14.59 -15.11
C VAL A 808 19.88 -16.05 -14.71
N THR A 809 19.97 -16.92 -15.74
CA THR A 809 20.34 -18.32 -15.57
C THR A 809 21.73 -18.28 -14.97
N THR A 810 21.81 -18.42 -13.65
CA THR A 810 23.04 -18.30 -12.87
C THR A 810 23.93 -19.49 -13.16
N THR A 811 24.65 -19.42 -14.28
CA THR A 811 25.90 -20.13 -14.49
C THR A 811 26.86 -19.64 -13.39
N VAL A 812 26.87 -20.38 -12.29
CA VAL A 812 27.52 -20.04 -11.03
C VAL A 812 28.92 -19.46 -11.27
N PRO A 813 29.19 -18.19 -10.87
CA PRO A 813 30.54 -17.65 -10.89
C PRO A 813 31.47 -18.54 -10.07
N ALA A 814 32.65 -18.87 -10.62
CA ALA A 814 33.57 -19.77 -9.95
C ALA A 814 33.94 -19.26 -8.53
N PRO A 815 34.03 -20.13 -7.50
CA PRO A 815 34.16 -19.68 -6.12
C PRO A 815 35.40 -18.83 -5.87
N VAL A 816 35.23 -17.66 -5.25
CA VAL A 816 36.34 -16.89 -4.69
C VAL A 816 36.82 -17.60 -3.42
N THR A 817 38.09 -18.01 -3.40
CA THR A 817 38.66 -18.75 -2.27
C THR A 817 39.07 -17.79 -1.14
N THR A 818 38.17 -17.55 -0.19
CA THR A 818 38.49 -16.81 1.04
C THR A 818 39.42 -17.65 1.92
N THR A 819 40.59 -17.11 2.27
CA THR A 819 41.54 -17.79 3.16
C THR A 819 41.11 -17.64 4.61
N THR A 820 41.03 -18.74 5.35
CA THR A 820 40.64 -18.74 6.77
C THR A 820 41.72 -18.10 7.64
N THR A 821 41.37 -17.03 8.36
CA THR A 821 42.12 -16.58 9.55
C THR A 821 41.47 -17.19 10.78
N THR A 822 42.18 -18.04 11.50
CA THR A 822 41.65 -18.71 12.70
C THR A 822 41.84 -17.85 13.94
N THR A 823 40.74 -17.49 14.61
CA THR A 823 40.78 -16.88 15.96
C THR A 823 40.43 -17.94 16.99
N THR A 824 41.37 -18.31 17.85
CA THR A 824 41.15 -19.22 18.98
C THR A 824 40.55 -18.49 20.17
N THR A 825 39.49 -19.06 20.76
CA THR A 825 38.85 -18.57 21.99
C THR A 825 39.71 -18.81 23.23
N GLU A 826 39.70 -17.87 24.16
CA GLU A 826 40.39 -17.94 25.47
C GLU A 826 39.40 -18.30 26.60
N PRO A 827 39.80 -19.00 27.68
CA PRO A 827 38.89 -19.42 28.74
C PRO A 827 38.28 -18.25 29.52
N GLN A 828 37.04 -18.42 30.00
CA GLN A 828 36.38 -17.48 30.91
C GLN A 828 36.81 -17.74 32.38
N PRO A 829 36.79 -16.72 33.26
CA PRO A 829 37.13 -16.87 34.67
C PRO A 829 35.98 -17.45 35.51
N GLU A 830 36.29 -17.86 36.74
CA GLU A 830 35.32 -18.36 37.73
C GLU A 830 34.49 -17.21 38.34
N PRO A 831 33.20 -17.41 38.66
CA PRO A 831 32.32 -16.37 39.18
C PRO A 831 32.63 -15.92 40.61
N VAL A 832 32.46 -14.62 40.85
CA VAL A 832 32.55 -13.96 42.16
C VAL A 832 31.14 -13.61 42.61
N TYR A 833 30.46 -14.55 43.24
CA TYR A 833 29.05 -14.42 43.62
C TYR A 833 28.79 -13.14 44.45
N GLY A 834 27.81 -12.35 44.02
CA GLY A 834 27.44 -11.05 44.56
C GLY A 834 27.99 -9.84 43.80
N ASP A 835 29.11 -9.96 43.07
CA ASP A 835 29.74 -8.86 42.31
C ASP A 835 29.11 -8.75 40.91
N VAL A 836 27.84 -8.33 40.88
CA VAL A 836 27.01 -8.23 39.68
C VAL A 836 27.54 -7.17 38.71
N ASN A 837 28.17 -6.10 39.23
CA ASN A 837 28.76 -5.03 38.43
C ASN A 837 30.20 -5.32 37.96
N CYS A 838 30.84 -6.37 38.49
CA CYS A 838 32.20 -6.82 38.18
C CYS A 838 33.30 -5.81 38.56
N ASN A 839 33.16 -5.13 39.70
CA ASN A 839 34.19 -4.20 40.22
C ASN A 839 35.17 -4.83 41.23
N GLY A 840 34.88 -6.05 41.70
CA GLY A 840 35.69 -6.79 42.67
C GLY A 840 35.24 -6.68 44.13
N GLU A 841 34.20 -5.88 44.44
CA GLU A 841 33.56 -5.78 45.75
C GLU A 841 32.07 -6.09 45.64
N VAL A 842 31.50 -6.72 46.68
CA VAL A 842 30.05 -6.98 46.75
C VAL A 842 29.43 -5.87 47.60
N GLU A 843 28.63 -5.01 46.99
CA GLU A 843 28.06 -3.83 47.66
C GLU A 843 26.58 -3.58 47.31
N ILE A 844 26.02 -2.48 47.84
CA ILE A 844 24.62 -2.13 47.56
C ILE A 844 24.40 -1.70 46.10
N GLY A 845 25.47 -1.33 45.40
CA GLY A 845 25.47 -1.11 43.95
C GLY A 845 25.01 -2.34 43.17
N ASP A 846 25.49 -3.52 43.53
CA ASP A 846 25.12 -4.81 42.91
C ASP A 846 23.65 -5.14 43.14
N VAL A 847 23.16 -4.96 44.37
CA VAL A 847 21.74 -5.14 44.71
C VAL A 847 20.84 -4.24 43.86
N VAL A 848 21.23 -2.97 43.66
CA VAL A 848 20.46 -2.01 42.86
C VAL A 848 20.56 -2.31 41.38
N LEU A 849 21.74 -2.67 40.88
CA LEU A 849 21.96 -3.04 39.48
C LEU A 849 21.19 -4.31 39.11
N LEU A 850 21.26 -5.33 39.98
CA LEU A 850 20.52 -6.59 39.86
C LEU A 850 19.00 -6.37 39.93
N ALA A 851 18.51 -5.56 40.86
CA ALA A 851 17.10 -5.22 40.96
C ALA A 851 16.58 -4.50 39.71
N ARG A 852 17.37 -3.61 39.11
CA ARG A 852 17.05 -2.93 37.86
C ARG A 852 17.10 -3.89 36.66
N TYR A 853 18.09 -4.76 36.59
CA TYR A 853 18.20 -5.82 35.56
C TYR A 853 17.01 -6.78 35.58
N ILE A 854 16.62 -7.29 36.75
CA ILE A 854 15.43 -8.15 36.92
C ILE A 854 14.13 -7.40 36.62
N ALA A 855 14.08 -6.09 36.87
CA ALA A 855 12.98 -5.21 36.44
C ALA A 855 13.03 -4.83 34.94
N GLN A 856 13.96 -5.40 34.16
CA GLN A 856 14.16 -5.17 32.72
C GLN A 856 14.45 -3.70 32.35
N ASP A 857 15.10 -2.97 33.26
CA ASP A 857 15.58 -1.61 33.03
C ASP A 857 16.79 -1.63 32.07
N ALA A 858 16.56 -1.22 30.82
CA ALA A 858 17.59 -1.17 29.78
C ALA A 858 18.77 -0.23 30.11
N GLY A 859 18.62 0.68 31.08
CA GLY A 859 19.69 1.51 31.63
C GLY A 859 20.47 0.85 32.78
N ALA A 860 20.39 -0.48 32.93
CA ALA A 860 21.08 -1.29 33.94
C ALA A 860 21.66 -2.62 33.39
N PRO A 861 22.39 -2.63 32.27
CA PRO A 861 22.96 -3.86 31.72
C PRO A 861 24.04 -4.44 32.65
N ILE A 862 23.99 -5.75 32.88
CA ILE A 862 25.03 -6.51 33.59
C ILE A 862 25.85 -7.30 32.56
N THR A 863 27.15 -7.47 32.81
CA THR A 863 28.02 -8.20 31.87
C THR A 863 27.72 -9.71 31.90
N PRO A 864 28.14 -10.51 30.90
CA PRO A 864 27.99 -11.97 30.96
C PRO A 864 28.67 -12.63 32.17
N GLN A 865 29.70 -11.97 32.75
CA GLN A 865 30.28 -12.36 34.04
C GLN A 865 29.41 -11.90 35.21
N GLY A 866 28.84 -10.70 35.13
CA GLY A 866 27.88 -10.16 36.10
C GLY A 866 26.62 -11.03 36.23
N VAL A 867 26.14 -11.64 35.14
CA VAL A 867 25.05 -12.64 35.17
C VAL A 867 25.47 -13.87 36.01
N GLN A 868 26.67 -14.41 35.80
CA GLN A 868 27.17 -15.57 36.55
C GLN A 868 27.48 -15.22 38.01
N ASN A 869 27.90 -13.99 38.29
CA ASN A 869 28.10 -13.47 39.63
C ASN A 869 26.75 -13.20 40.35
N ALA A 870 25.66 -12.97 39.59
CA ALA A 870 24.34 -12.69 40.14
C ALA A 870 23.59 -13.96 40.62
N ASP A 871 23.84 -15.12 40.00
CA ASP A 871 23.26 -16.44 40.35
C ASP A 871 23.79 -16.94 41.71
N CYS A 872 23.37 -16.30 42.79
CA CYS A 872 23.89 -16.49 44.14
C CYS A 872 23.35 -17.74 44.82
N ASP A 873 22.11 -18.16 44.51
CA ASP A 873 21.58 -19.46 44.95
C ASP A 873 22.09 -20.65 44.12
N LYS A 874 22.67 -20.36 42.94
CA LYS A 874 23.32 -21.30 42.00
C LYS A 874 22.34 -22.23 41.28
N ASN A 875 21.12 -21.74 41.00
CA ASN A 875 20.09 -22.43 40.24
C ASN A 875 20.13 -22.20 38.71
N GLN A 876 20.99 -21.28 38.23
CA GLN A 876 21.14 -20.83 36.84
C GLN A 876 20.03 -19.89 36.30
N VAL A 877 19.21 -19.32 37.19
CA VAL A 877 18.14 -18.35 36.87
C VAL A 877 18.22 -17.16 37.83
N VAL A 878 18.84 -16.09 37.36
CA VAL A 878 19.04 -14.84 38.11
C VAL A 878 17.71 -14.15 38.40
N ASP A 879 17.26 -14.14 39.66
CA ASP A 879 15.96 -13.58 40.06
C ASP A 879 15.94 -12.85 41.43
N SER A 880 14.75 -12.43 41.87
CA SER A 880 14.55 -11.67 43.12
C SER A 880 15.02 -12.37 44.41
N SER A 881 15.24 -13.68 44.37
CA SER A 881 15.83 -14.47 45.45
C SER A 881 17.32 -14.16 45.63
N ASP A 882 18.07 -13.96 44.54
CA ASP A 882 19.49 -13.56 44.58
C ASP A 882 19.68 -12.19 45.22
N ILE A 883 18.85 -11.21 44.85
CA ILE A 883 18.78 -9.88 45.50
C ILE A 883 18.68 -10.06 47.03
N THR A 884 17.83 -11.01 47.46
CA THR A 884 17.60 -11.29 48.87
C THR A 884 18.81 -11.96 49.55
N ILE A 885 19.57 -12.79 48.82
CA ILE A 885 20.78 -13.44 49.31
C ILE A 885 21.92 -12.42 49.47
N ILE A 886 22.18 -11.58 48.45
CA ILE A 886 23.18 -10.50 48.52
C ILE A 886 22.83 -9.53 49.66
N CYS A 887 21.57 -9.12 49.80
CA CYS A 887 21.12 -8.27 50.92
C CYS A 887 21.39 -8.89 52.31
N ARG A 888 21.32 -10.22 52.45
CA ARG A 888 21.59 -10.91 53.74
C ARG A 888 23.08 -10.96 54.06
N TYR A 889 23.92 -11.12 53.05
CA TYR A 889 25.38 -11.04 53.19
C TYR A 889 25.82 -9.62 53.59
N LEU A 890 25.33 -8.58 52.89
CA LEU A 890 25.57 -7.18 53.22
C LEU A 890 25.06 -6.77 54.61
N ALA A 891 24.01 -7.42 55.11
CA ALA A 891 23.49 -7.22 56.46
C ALA A 891 24.20 -8.06 57.55
N HIS A 892 25.25 -8.81 57.20
CA HIS A 892 25.95 -9.76 58.07
C HIS A 892 25.01 -10.79 58.74
N LEU A 893 23.99 -11.23 58.01
CA LEU A 893 23.08 -12.33 58.39
C LEU A 893 23.54 -13.69 57.83
N THR A 894 24.53 -13.68 56.93
CA THR A 894 25.25 -14.82 56.36
C THR A 894 26.70 -14.39 56.09
N ASP A 895 27.69 -15.24 56.42
CA ASP A 895 29.12 -14.92 56.29
C ASP A 895 29.71 -15.19 54.89
N THR A 896 28.91 -15.78 53.98
CA THR A 896 29.32 -16.23 52.63
C THR A 896 28.17 -16.15 51.63
N LEU A 897 28.50 -16.26 50.34
CA LEU A 897 27.59 -16.40 49.20
C LEU A 897 27.83 -17.74 48.48
#